data_AF-G3RKM6-F1
#
_entry.id   AF-G3RKM6-F1
#
_cell.length_a   1.000
_cell.length_b   1.000
_cell.length_c   1.000
_cell.angle_alpha   90.00
_cell.angle_beta   90.00
_cell.angle_gamma   90.00
#
_symmetry.space_group_name_H-M   'P 1'
#
loop_
_entity.id
_entity.type
_entity.pdbx_description
1 polymer ?
#
loop_
_entity_poly.entity_id
_entity_poly.type
_entity_poly.pdbx_seq_one_letter_code
_entity_poly.pdbx_strand_id
1 'polypeptide(L)'
;MPSPQTDTPGPELQSPKEAEEPQTPAQGSRRTSSRKEPNAHCKDGTRLGLGSLRQAFSRASQRALTQVSKEDTGLFRRSSCSLFRSFRQALDEGPATGHSQATPEVPSGVLNGVSQQASTGAASEGLNPEAEGKSVADLITERQLLAAFEQLLRLETLLVAEKASRTFEQDPTAFARRAMDVCLHYDGLAAEIGAIVRETLDSDGVDAAALAELARVVSAEEEAHPSPPDDGDFLRTPRRWRQHWEEAVRRSAQERVRRPGAGWAFGEAEGASGLAQLLAELGSLVRRDLQKVRQEVQPAYAEAGFPAWEVYLRAFHSAVAQRLQELARDARGCEQLYILLDWAANVYGSPDFLGAPGLALPAEPLPPLLAPDVWARLESDYTSFLEAKIASCFDSILQLEQSHWAAAEVPEVLQGLYQAPLSMDVHMLVAEHVKAAGAISAELEATTLRICTRALGLFVPRFEKAFLASEAVSEPHLGAYINACEELRTSLLSRFPGTQEELEKPLVTATCSFQKHLLQGLQRELQPLFRVVCTRDWLTQDWLHPLMDKVVTFAGHLQRVARPRAQETLQEVHRFVVREYLARALRPRERFRGMERMHGSQKMSLDAQAISDTFQGLGSEATWLDQAIQCVAEILGETYKDDIQRHLETLIRSYPDIRRDHILAILALRRLGRRRNQHLLQHTQDLLRAAAGVAGAEAPRGHVLFEEIKVPSAMAVLITCV
;
A
#
# COMPACT_ATOMS: atom_id res chain seq x y z
N MET A 1 -48.66 10.09 -37.25
CA MET A 1 -49.86 10.83 -37.67
C MET A 1 -50.71 11.10 -36.44
N PRO A 2 -51.17 12.33 -36.15
CA PRO A 2 -50.50 13.62 -36.35
C PRO A 2 -50.61 14.56 -35.11
N SER A 3 -49.86 15.66 -35.14
CA SER A 3 -50.10 16.90 -34.36
C SER A 3 -51.19 17.79 -35.03
N PRO A 4 -51.57 18.93 -34.43
CA PRO A 4 -51.54 20.21 -35.19
C PRO A 4 -51.02 21.41 -34.33
N GLN A 5 -50.07 22.23 -34.80
CA GLN A 5 -50.14 23.44 -35.67
C GLN A 5 -50.71 24.70 -34.99
N THR A 6 -50.02 25.86 -34.98
CA THR A 6 -49.98 26.95 -36.00
C THR A 6 -49.15 28.11 -35.39
N ASP A 7 -48.61 29.14 -36.05
CA ASP A 7 -48.02 29.42 -37.37
C ASP A 7 -47.36 30.83 -37.30
N THR A 8 -46.44 31.09 -38.23
CA THR A 8 -45.50 32.22 -38.41
C THR A 8 -46.17 33.48 -39.05
N PRO A 9 -45.48 34.64 -39.33
CA PRO A 9 -44.62 34.79 -40.53
C PRO A 9 -43.40 35.78 -40.45
N GLY A 10 -42.46 35.62 -41.39
CA GLY A 10 -41.27 36.48 -41.67
C GLY A 10 -41.55 37.72 -42.56
N PRO A 11 -40.53 38.38 -43.18
CA PRO A 11 -39.90 37.86 -44.42
C PRO A 11 -38.39 38.21 -44.68
N GLU A 12 -37.88 37.70 -45.81
CA GLU A 12 -36.51 37.53 -46.36
C GLU A 12 -35.81 38.76 -46.99
N LEU A 13 -34.48 38.69 -47.28
CA LEU A 13 -33.90 38.64 -48.66
C LEU A 13 -32.34 38.80 -48.74
N GLN A 14 -31.73 37.94 -49.58
CA GLN A 14 -30.60 38.15 -50.54
C GLN A 14 -29.09 38.06 -50.16
N SER A 15 -28.40 37.16 -50.89
CA SER A 15 -26.95 37.16 -51.21
C SER A 15 -26.70 37.79 -52.60
N PRO A 16 -25.46 38.24 -52.95
CA PRO A 16 -24.62 37.44 -53.90
C PRO A 16 -23.05 37.62 -53.87
N LYS A 17 -22.34 36.55 -54.28
CA LYS A 17 -21.12 36.36 -55.14
C LYS A 17 -19.83 37.24 -55.16
N GLU A 18 -18.68 36.51 -55.28
CA GLU A 18 -17.41 36.74 -56.06
C GLU A 18 -16.45 37.90 -55.66
N ALA A 19 -15.10 37.88 -55.77
CA ALA A 19 -14.02 36.98 -56.22
C ALA A 19 -12.63 37.56 -55.82
N GLU A 20 -11.56 36.81 -56.14
CA GLU A 20 -10.14 37.21 -56.36
C GLU A 20 -9.05 36.99 -55.27
N GLU A 21 -8.22 35.98 -55.56
CA GLU A 21 -6.82 35.77 -55.17
C GLU A 21 -5.89 36.67 -56.03
N PRO A 22 -4.62 36.96 -55.65
CA PRO A 22 -3.54 36.05 -56.07
C PRO A 22 -2.25 35.99 -55.19
N GLN A 23 -1.67 34.77 -55.18
CA GLN A 23 -0.25 34.40 -55.42
C GLN A 23 0.88 34.57 -54.36
N THR A 24 1.32 33.38 -53.89
CA THR A 24 2.66 32.84 -53.50
C THR A 24 3.89 33.31 -54.31
N PRO A 25 5.18 33.13 -53.87
CA PRO A 25 5.87 31.82 -53.64
C PRO A 25 6.95 31.82 -52.51
N ALA A 26 7.70 30.79 -52.11
CA ALA A 26 7.73 29.31 -52.16
C ALA A 26 8.97 28.83 -51.33
N GLN A 27 9.11 27.50 -51.17
CA GLN A 27 10.21 26.69 -50.60
C GLN A 27 10.16 26.47 -49.06
N GLY A 28 10.08 25.25 -48.50
CA GLY A 28 10.14 23.89 -49.05
C GLY A 28 11.11 23.04 -48.23
N SER A 29 10.60 22.13 -47.38
CA SER A 29 11.20 20.80 -47.19
C SER A 29 10.24 19.86 -46.48
N ARG A 30 10.13 18.65 -47.05
CA ARG A 30 9.24 17.54 -46.70
C ARG A 30 9.86 16.63 -45.62
N ARG A 31 9.00 15.96 -44.84
CA ARG A 31 8.99 14.48 -44.57
C ARG A 31 7.82 14.16 -43.63
N THR A 32 6.67 13.67 -44.12
CA THR A 32 6.25 12.25 -44.30
C THR A 32 6.15 11.40 -43.02
N SER A 33 4.92 11.14 -42.56
CA SER A 33 4.27 9.81 -42.46
C SER A 33 2.94 9.98 -41.70
N SER A 34 1.81 9.89 -42.41
CA SER A 34 0.94 8.70 -42.57
C SER A 34 0.12 8.36 -41.32
N ARG A 35 -1.11 8.88 -41.36
CA ARG A 35 -2.28 8.58 -40.52
C ARG A 35 -2.94 7.31 -41.06
N LYS A 36 -3.31 6.37 -40.18
CA LYS A 36 -4.27 5.30 -40.48
C LYS A 36 -5.25 5.17 -39.30
N GLU A 37 -6.53 5.27 -39.62
CA GLU A 37 -7.66 5.22 -38.69
C GLU A 37 -8.03 3.77 -38.27
N PRO A 38 -8.82 3.61 -37.18
CA PRO A 38 -8.96 2.35 -36.46
C PRO A 38 -10.19 1.54 -36.91
N ASN A 39 -10.16 0.23 -36.68
CA ASN A 39 -11.38 -0.59 -36.66
C ASN A 39 -11.29 -1.75 -35.66
N ALA A 40 -12.47 -2.20 -35.23
CA ALA A 40 -12.80 -2.73 -33.90
C ALA A 40 -12.76 -4.28 -33.71
N HIS A 41 -12.87 -4.66 -32.41
CA HIS A 41 -13.29 -5.96 -31.80
C HIS A 41 -12.30 -7.15 -31.89
N CYS A 42 -12.11 -8.06 -30.91
CA CYS A 42 -12.80 -8.44 -29.67
C CYS A 42 -11.79 -9.15 -28.71
N LYS A 43 -12.22 -9.32 -27.44
CA LYS A 43 -11.62 -9.95 -26.25
C LYS A 43 -10.67 -11.16 -26.47
N ASP A 44 -9.56 -11.22 -25.72
CA ASP A 44 -9.39 -12.16 -24.59
C ASP A 44 -8.14 -11.88 -23.74
N GLY A 45 -8.20 -12.30 -22.47
CA GLY A 45 -7.22 -12.00 -21.44
C GLY A 45 -5.90 -12.77 -21.54
N THR A 46 -4.80 -12.12 -21.14
CA THR A 46 -3.61 -12.83 -20.65
C THR A 46 -2.82 -11.91 -19.72
N ARG A 47 -2.68 -12.34 -18.46
CA ARG A 47 -1.71 -11.78 -17.50
C ARG A 47 -0.31 -11.90 -18.10
N LEU A 48 0.35 -10.79 -18.37
CA LEU A 48 1.74 -10.74 -18.82
C LEU A 48 2.69 -10.43 -17.65
N GLY A 49 3.28 -11.51 -17.13
CA GLY A 49 4.69 -11.68 -16.73
C GLY A 49 5.47 -10.57 -16.00
N LEU A 50 5.76 -10.84 -14.73
CA LEU A 50 6.68 -10.21 -13.76
C LEU A 50 8.18 -10.17 -14.17
N GLY A 51 8.52 -9.85 -15.43
CA GLY A 51 9.90 -9.91 -15.94
C GLY A 51 10.67 -8.59 -16.01
N SER A 52 10.01 -7.44 -16.07
CA SER A 52 10.65 -6.16 -16.49
C SER A 52 11.06 -5.23 -15.35
N LEU A 53 10.57 -5.42 -14.12
CA LEU A 53 10.88 -4.53 -12.99
C LEU A 53 12.17 -4.91 -12.23
N ARG A 54 12.71 -6.12 -12.43
CA ARG A 54 13.95 -6.57 -11.75
C ARG A 54 15.22 -5.95 -12.36
N GLN A 55 15.15 -5.43 -13.58
CA GLN A 55 16.31 -4.92 -14.31
C GLN A 55 16.54 -3.40 -14.12
N ALA A 56 15.53 -2.66 -13.68
CA ALA A 56 15.63 -1.23 -13.39
C ALA A 56 16.31 -0.97 -12.03
N PHE A 57 16.05 -1.80 -11.01
CA PHE A 57 16.61 -1.61 -9.66
C PHE A 57 18.06 -2.09 -9.49
N SER A 58 18.56 -2.95 -10.37
CA SER A 58 19.94 -3.47 -10.29
C SER A 58 21.00 -2.48 -10.78
N ARG A 59 20.63 -1.47 -11.59
CA ARG A 59 21.60 -0.48 -12.12
C ARG A 59 21.80 0.74 -11.24
N ALA A 60 20.92 1.01 -10.28
CA ALA A 60 21.09 2.10 -9.31
C ALA A 60 21.96 1.69 -8.11
N SER A 61 21.98 0.40 -7.76
CA SER A 61 22.75 -0.13 -6.62
C SER A 61 24.26 -0.28 -6.90
N GLN A 62 24.67 -0.40 -8.17
CA GLN A 62 26.08 -0.64 -8.53
C GLN A 62 26.95 0.63 -8.68
N ARG A 63 26.43 1.84 -8.46
CA ARG A 63 27.22 3.08 -8.52
C ARG A 63 27.51 3.74 -7.17
N ALA A 64 27.03 3.18 -6.07
CA ALA A 64 27.26 3.73 -4.72
C ALA A 64 28.24 2.88 -3.88
N LEU A 65 29.01 1.99 -4.51
CA LEU A 65 29.97 1.12 -3.82
C LEU A 65 31.40 1.39 -4.30
N THR A 66 31.82 2.64 -4.19
CA THR A 66 33.25 2.99 -4.11
C THR A 66 33.42 4.16 -3.14
N GLN A 67 34.12 3.85 -2.05
CA GLN A 67 34.75 4.74 -1.04
C GLN A 67 34.02 4.96 0.31
N VAL A 68 34.48 4.13 1.27
CA VAL A 68 34.97 4.46 2.63
C VAL A 68 33.96 4.81 3.75
N SER A 69 33.80 3.81 4.63
CA SER A 69 33.58 3.78 6.09
C SER A 69 33.13 5.03 6.87
N LYS A 70 32.01 4.91 7.59
CA LYS A 70 31.95 4.82 9.06
C LYS A 70 30.53 4.47 9.52
N GLU A 71 30.46 3.93 10.75
CA GLU A 71 29.34 3.28 11.42
C GLU A 71 28.08 4.15 11.61
N ASP A 72 26.97 3.46 11.91
CA ASP A 72 25.66 3.93 12.39
C ASP A 72 24.60 4.41 11.39
N THR A 73 24.23 3.56 10.42
CA THR A 73 22.99 3.74 9.62
C THR A 73 22.20 2.44 9.43
N GLY A 74 22.04 1.65 10.50
CA GLY A 74 21.68 0.24 10.40
C GLY A 74 20.61 -0.30 11.36
N LEU A 75 19.70 0.52 11.90
CA LEU A 75 18.72 0.03 12.89
C LEU A 75 17.34 -0.33 12.32
N PHE A 76 16.87 0.29 11.24
CA PHE A 76 15.58 -0.08 10.63
C PHE A 76 15.64 -1.27 9.66
N ARG A 77 16.84 -1.63 9.18
CA ARG A 77 16.97 -2.59 8.07
C ARG A 77 17.00 -4.07 8.49
N ARG A 78 17.09 -4.38 9.79
CA ARG A 78 17.47 -5.73 10.26
C ARG A 78 16.44 -6.51 11.06
N SER A 79 15.40 -5.90 11.61
CA SER A 79 14.49 -6.63 12.53
C SER A 79 13.27 -7.26 11.85
N SER A 80 12.65 -6.61 10.86
CA SER A 80 11.43 -7.10 10.21
C SER A 80 11.67 -7.79 8.86
N CYS A 81 12.62 -7.30 8.06
CA CYS A 81 12.89 -7.82 6.70
C CYS A 81 13.43 -9.26 6.64
N SER A 82 14.04 -9.76 7.72
CA SER A 82 14.57 -11.13 7.77
C SER A 82 13.44 -12.15 7.93
N LEU A 83 12.49 -11.90 8.83
CA LEU A 83 11.42 -12.84 9.19
C LEU A 83 10.44 -13.10 8.05
N PHE A 84 10.01 -12.06 7.33
CA PHE A 84 9.08 -12.21 6.20
C PHE A 84 9.70 -12.92 4.98
N ARG A 85 11.03 -12.87 4.83
CA ARG A 85 11.74 -13.51 3.72
C ARG A 85 12.14 -14.95 4.04
N SER A 86 12.49 -15.24 5.29
CA SER A 86 12.89 -16.57 5.75
C SER A 86 11.75 -17.60 5.68
N PHE A 87 10.50 -17.20 5.90
CA PHE A 87 9.37 -18.13 5.84
C PHE A 87 9.13 -18.69 4.42
N ARG A 88 9.25 -17.85 3.38
CA ARG A 88 9.13 -18.32 1.99
C ARG A 88 10.34 -19.11 1.51
N GLN A 89 11.54 -18.75 1.96
CA GLN A 89 12.77 -19.41 1.53
C GLN A 89 12.93 -20.81 2.15
N ALA A 90 12.40 -21.05 3.36
CA ALA A 90 12.43 -22.36 4.01
C ALA A 90 11.50 -23.41 3.38
N LEU A 91 10.50 -23.00 2.59
CA LEU A 91 9.59 -23.88 1.86
C LEU A 91 10.12 -24.28 0.46
N ASP A 92 11.05 -23.51 -0.11
CA ASP A 92 11.57 -23.69 -1.48
C ASP A 92 12.86 -24.53 -1.56
N GLU A 93 13.55 -24.82 -0.45
CA GLU A 93 14.75 -25.66 -0.45
C GLU A 93 14.43 -27.16 -0.26
N GLY A 94 14.21 -27.85 -1.38
CA GLY A 94 14.38 -29.30 -1.47
C GLY A 94 15.86 -29.69 -1.68
N PRO A 95 16.29 -30.90 -1.31
CA PRO A 95 17.70 -31.26 -1.31
C PRO A 95 18.27 -31.34 -2.73
N ALA A 96 19.40 -30.65 -2.94
CA ALA A 96 20.17 -30.68 -4.17
C ALA A 96 20.70 -32.09 -4.48
N THR A 97 20.14 -32.74 -5.50
CA THR A 97 20.74 -33.95 -6.10
C THR A 97 21.84 -33.57 -7.08
N GLY A 98 23.08 -33.89 -6.71
CA GLY A 98 24.23 -33.84 -7.61
C GLY A 98 24.10 -34.84 -8.75
N HIS A 99 24.33 -34.36 -9.97
CA HIS A 99 24.43 -35.19 -11.16
C HIS A 99 25.72 -36.02 -11.16
N SER A 100 25.60 -37.31 -11.47
CA SER A 100 26.66 -38.08 -12.12
C SER A 100 26.01 -39.05 -13.11
N GLN A 101 26.27 -38.81 -14.40
CA GLN A 101 25.87 -39.65 -15.52
C GLN A 101 26.74 -40.92 -15.56
N ALA A 102 26.11 -42.06 -15.80
CA ALA A 102 26.72 -43.18 -16.51
C ALA A 102 25.62 -44.07 -17.11
N THR A 103 25.49 -44.06 -18.43
CA THR A 103 24.89 -45.12 -19.26
C THR A 103 25.80 -46.37 -19.19
N PRO A 104 25.30 -47.61 -19.43
CA PRO A 104 25.10 -48.05 -20.82
C PRO A 104 23.97 -49.08 -21.11
N GLU A 105 23.52 -49.00 -22.35
CA GLU A 105 23.18 -50.06 -23.32
C GLU A 105 22.53 -51.41 -22.93
N VAL A 106 21.47 -51.70 -23.70
CA VAL A 106 20.81 -53.00 -23.93
C VAL A 106 21.70 -53.89 -24.83
N PRO A 107 21.58 -55.23 -24.76
CA PRO A 107 21.14 -55.93 -25.97
C PRO A 107 20.11 -57.06 -25.74
N SER A 108 19.09 -57.02 -26.59
CA SER A 108 18.37 -58.11 -27.30
C SER A 108 18.54 -59.58 -26.88
N GLY A 109 17.40 -60.28 -26.82
CA GLY A 109 17.32 -61.75 -26.95
C GLY A 109 15.89 -62.27 -26.95
N VAL A 110 15.18 -62.15 -28.08
CA VAL A 110 13.90 -62.80 -28.36
C VAL A 110 14.15 -64.12 -29.08
N LEU A 111 13.54 -65.21 -28.64
CA LEU A 111 13.18 -66.35 -29.49
C LEU A 111 11.77 -66.86 -29.15
N ASN A 112 11.04 -67.12 -30.23
CA ASN A 112 9.63 -67.43 -30.34
C ASN A 112 9.25 -68.86 -29.91
N GLY A 113 7.96 -69.01 -29.55
CA GLY A 113 7.26 -70.30 -29.48
C GLY A 113 5.74 -70.12 -29.49
N VAL A 114 5.17 -70.03 -30.69
CA VAL A 114 3.73 -70.12 -31.06
C VAL A 114 3.25 -71.55 -30.71
N SER A 115 2.04 -71.92 -30.25
CA SER A 115 0.66 -71.54 -30.58
C SER A 115 -0.34 -72.37 -29.73
N GLN A 116 -1.54 -71.85 -29.47
CA GLN A 116 -2.89 -72.48 -29.64
C GLN A 116 -3.92 -72.09 -28.56
N GLN A 117 -5.07 -71.61 -29.07
CA GLN A 117 -6.31 -71.32 -28.37
C GLN A 117 -7.06 -72.60 -27.96
N ALA A 118 -7.78 -72.58 -26.84
CA ALA A 118 -9.24 -72.84 -26.79
C ALA A 118 -9.82 -72.76 -25.36
N SER A 119 -10.90 -71.97 -25.25
CA SER A 119 -12.15 -72.15 -24.48
C SER A 119 -12.18 -72.47 -22.97
N THR A 120 -12.75 -71.50 -22.25
CA THR A 120 -13.89 -71.58 -21.32
C THR A 120 -14.23 -72.92 -20.65
N GLY A 121 -14.18 -72.93 -19.32
CA GLY A 121 -14.89 -73.86 -18.46
C GLY A 121 -14.69 -73.48 -17.00
N ALA A 122 -15.76 -73.06 -16.33
CA ALA A 122 -15.80 -72.66 -14.93
C ALA A 122 -15.34 -73.77 -13.98
N ALA A 123 -14.52 -73.43 -12.98
CA ALA A 123 -14.43 -74.15 -11.71
C ALA A 123 -13.73 -73.27 -10.67
N SER A 124 -14.31 -73.21 -9.47
CA SER A 124 -13.83 -72.52 -8.27
C SER A 124 -12.31 -72.54 -8.07
N GLU A 125 -11.72 -71.36 -7.91
CA GLU A 125 -10.48 -71.13 -7.16
C GLU A 125 -10.88 -70.30 -5.94
N GLY A 126 -10.53 -70.60 -4.70
CA GLY A 126 -9.60 -71.56 -4.14
C GLY A 126 -9.30 -71.02 -2.75
N LEU A 127 -10.03 -71.50 -1.74
CA LEU A 127 -9.74 -71.20 -0.33
C LEU A 127 -8.31 -71.66 -0.04
N ASN A 128 -7.49 -70.78 0.56
CA ASN A 128 -6.20 -71.17 1.11
C ASN A 128 -6.44 -72.24 2.21
N PRO A 129 -5.93 -73.47 2.06
CA PRO A 129 -6.16 -74.56 3.00
C PRO A 129 -5.44 -74.38 4.36
N GLU A 130 -4.66 -73.30 4.55
CA GLU A 130 -4.00 -72.97 5.81
C GLU A 130 -4.90 -72.26 6.83
N ALA A 131 -6.07 -71.73 6.42
CA ALA A 131 -6.96 -70.97 7.30
C ALA A 131 -7.95 -71.83 8.11
N GLU A 132 -8.19 -73.09 7.72
CA GLU A 132 -9.22 -73.95 8.35
C GLU A 132 -8.83 -74.48 9.74
N GLY A 133 -7.55 -74.35 10.14
CA GLY A 133 -7.04 -74.85 11.43
C GLY A 133 -6.66 -73.79 12.46
N LYS A 134 -6.72 -72.49 12.11
CA LYS A 134 -6.31 -71.38 12.99
C LYS A 134 -7.50 -70.85 13.78
N SER A 135 -7.27 -70.42 15.03
CA SER A 135 -8.33 -69.78 15.80
C SER A 135 -8.61 -68.37 15.26
N VAL A 136 -9.82 -67.84 15.47
CA VAL A 136 -10.16 -66.48 15.03
C VAL A 136 -9.19 -65.45 15.61
N ALA A 137 -8.75 -65.63 16.85
CA ALA A 137 -7.76 -64.77 17.48
C ALA A 137 -6.41 -64.80 16.74
N ASP A 138 -5.94 -65.96 16.32
CA ASP A 138 -4.68 -66.09 15.57
C ASP A 138 -4.79 -65.38 14.21
N LEU A 139 -5.91 -65.56 13.50
CA LEU A 139 -6.17 -64.89 12.22
C LEU A 139 -6.19 -63.36 12.35
N ILE A 140 -6.75 -62.83 13.43
CA ILE A 140 -6.73 -61.40 13.74
C ILE A 140 -5.29 -60.93 13.97
N THR A 141 -4.51 -61.66 14.77
CA THR A 141 -3.11 -61.27 15.05
C THR A 141 -2.20 -61.36 13.82
N GLU A 142 -2.48 -62.28 12.89
CA GLU A 142 -1.76 -62.43 11.62
C GLU A 142 -2.26 -61.45 10.54
N ARG A 143 -3.22 -60.55 10.84
CA ARG A 143 -3.85 -59.60 9.92
C ARG A 143 -4.57 -60.24 8.73
N GLN A 144 -4.99 -61.50 8.87
CA GLN A 144 -5.87 -62.18 7.91
C GLN A 144 -7.33 -61.81 8.20
N LEU A 145 -7.62 -60.52 8.11
CA LEU A 145 -8.87 -59.90 8.55
C LEU A 145 -10.10 -60.47 7.81
N LEU A 146 -9.99 -60.78 6.52
CA LEU A 146 -11.12 -61.30 5.74
C LEU A 146 -11.46 -62.73 6.15
N ALA A 147 -10.44 -63.57 6.33
CA ALA A 147 -10.60 -64.93 6.81
C ALA A 147 -11.19 -64.96 8.24
N ALA A 148 -10.73 -64.07 9.11
CA ALA A 148 -11.29 -63.90 10.46
C ALA A 148 -12.76 -63.48 10.43
N PHE A 149 -13.12 -62.52 9.55
CA PHE A 149 -14.50 -62.06 9.40
C PHE A 149 -15.43 -63.17 8.88
N GLU A 150 -15.03 -63.92 7.85
CA GLU A 150 -15.82 -65.03 7.32
C GLU A 150 -16.06 -66.13 8.37
N GLN A 151 -15.05 -66.46 9.18
CA GLN A 151 -15.21 -67.41 10.29
C GLN A 151 -16.17 -66.88 11.35
N LEU A 152 -16.09 -65.59 11.69
CA LEU A 152 -17.03 -64.96 12.63
C LEU A 152 -18.46 -64.96 12.12
N LEU A 153 -18.66 -64.67 10.83
CA LEU A 153 -19.98 -64.70 10.21
C LEU A 153 -20.60 -66.10 10.24
N ARG A 154 -19.78 -67.15 10.05
CA ARG A 154 -20.23 -68.55 10.22
C ARG A 154 -20.64 -68.84 11.66
N LEU A 155 -19.84 -68.41 12.64
CA LEU A 155 -20.16 -68.58 14.07
C LEU A 155 -21.42 -67.80 14.47
N GLU A 156 -21.58 -66.57 13.99
CA GLU A 156 -22.79 -65.77 14.16
C GLU A 156 -24.02 -66.49 13.59
N THR A 157 -23.92 -66.99 12.36
CA THR A 157 -25.02 -67.71 11.69
C THR A 157 -25.43 -68.95 12.48
N LEU A 158 -24.48 -69.70 13.04
CA LEU A 158 -24.76 -70.85 13.90
C LEU A 158 -25.49 -70.44 15.18
N LEU A 159 -25.07 -69.36 15.84
CA LEU A 159 -25.74 -68.85 17.05
C LEU A 159 -27.15 -68.32 16.75
N VAL A 160 -27.34 -67.66 15.60
CA VAL A 160 -28.65 -67.19 15.15
C VAL A 160 -29.58 -68.39 14.86
N ALA A 161 -29.07 -69.46 14.24
CA ALA A 161 -29.84 -70.69 14.01
C ALA A 161 -30.17 -71.44 15.31
N GLU A 162 -29.25 -71.47 16.28
CA GLU A 162 -29.46 -72.03 17.62
C GLU A 162 -30.56 -71.26 18.38
N LYS A 163 -30.54 -69.93 18.27
CA LYS A 163 -31.57 -69.03 18.81
C LYS A 163 -32.93 -69.24 18.14
N ALA A 164 -32.96 -69.34 16.81
CA ALA A 164 -34.19 -69.56 16.04
C ALA A 164 -34.82 -70.93 16.31
N SER A 165 -34.00 -71.96 16.55
CA SER A 165 -34.45 -73.31 16.90
C SER A 165 -34.73 -73.53 18.40
N ARG A 166 -34.53 -72.50 19.24
CA ARG A 166 -34.65 -72.55 20.71
C ARG A 166 -33.80 -73.63 21.39
N THR A 167 -32.79 -74.15 20.69
CA THR A 167 -31.87 -75.16 21.24
C THR A 167 -31.00 -74.59 22.36
N PHE A 168 -30.77 -73.27 22.36
CA PHE A 168 -30.04 -72.56 23.41
C PHE A 168 -30.70 -72.67 24.81
N GLU A 169 -32.01 -72.96 24.90
CA GLU A 169 -32.72 -73.13 26.17
C GLU A 169 -32.17 -74.30 27.00
N GLN A 170 -31.44 -75.23 26.36
CA GLN A 170 -30.81 -76.39 27.02
C GLN A 170 -29.54 -76.02 27.80
N ASP A 171 -28.80 -75.01 27.34
CA ASP A 171 -27.62 -74.46 28.04
C ASP A 171 -27.47 -72.94 27.75
N PRO A 172 -28.26 -72.09 28.43
CA PRO A 172 -28.26 -70.65 28.19
C PRO A 172 -26.93 -70.00 28.57
N THR A 173 -26.18 -70.59 29.52
CA THR A 173 -24.89 -70.06 29.98
C THR A 173 -23.81 -70.28 28.94
N ALA A 174 -23.75 -71.45 28.30
CA ALA A 174 -22.80 -71.72 27.22
C ALA A 174 -23.12 -70.91 25.96
N PHE A 175 -24.41 -70.72 25.62
CA PHE A 175 -24.82 -69.83 24.54
C PHE A 175 -24.33 -68.39 24.79
N ALA A 176 -24.58 -67.85 25.99
CA ALA A 176 -24.16 -66.50 26.34
C ALA A 176 -22.64 -66.31 26.28
N ARG A 177 -21.85 -67.32 26.68
CA ARG A 177 -20.39 -67.28 26.54
C ARG A 177 -19.96 -67.24 25.07
N ARG A 178 -20.47 -68.13 24.22
CA ARG A 178 -20.14 -68.12 22.78
C ARG A 178 -20.56 -66.83 22.09
N ALA A 179 -21.72 -66.28 22.43
CA ALA A 179 -22.19 -65.00 21.91
C ALA A 179 -21.26 -63.83 22.34
N MET A 180 -20.81 -63.82 23.59
CA MET A 180 -19.84 -62.84 24.09
C MET A 180 -18.48 -63.00 23.40
N ASP A 181 -18.01 -64.22 23.21
CA ASP A 181 -16.75 -64.50 22.52
C ASP A 181 -16.80 -63.96 21.09
N VAL A 182 -17.89 -64.17 20.35
CA VAL A 182 -18.08 -63.60 19.00
C VAL A 182 -18.02 -62.06 19.04
N CYS A 183 -18.69 -61.41 20.00
CA CYS A 183 -18.60 -59.96 20.16
C CYS A 183 -17.16 -59.48 20.44
N LEU A 184 -16.42 -60.17 21.31
CA LEU A 184 -15.02 -59.82 21.62
C LEU A 184 -14.10 -59.94 20.40
N HIS A 185 -14.30 -60.95 19.55
CA HIS A 185 -13.52 -61.08 18.32
C HIS A 185 -13.88 -60.00 17.28
N TYR A 186 -15.16 -59.59 17.19
CA TYR A 186 -15.54 -58.43 16.38
C TYR A 186 -14.91 -57.13 16.89
N ASP A 187 -14.85 -56.93 18.22
CA ASP A 187 -14.15 -55.80 18.83
C ASP A 187 -12.64 -55.85 18.55
N GLY A 188 -12.06 -57.06 18.56
CA GLY A 188 -10.67 -57.32 18.17
C GLY A 188 -10.38 -56.94 16.72
N LEU A 189 -11.25 -57.33 15.77
CA LEU A 189 -11.16 -56.90 14.38
C LEU A 189 -11.27 -55.37 14.23
N ALA A 190 -12.20 -54.74 14.94
CA ALA A 190 -12.33 -53.29 14.93
C ALA A 190 -11.06 -52.60 15.50
N ALA A 191 -10.45 -53.17 16.53
CA ALA A 191 -9.19 -52.67 17.08
C ALA A 191 -8.04 -52.78 16.07
N GLU A 192 -7.90 -53.91 15.36
CA GLU A 192 -6.89 -54.10 14.32
C GLU A 192 -7.11 -53.19 13.11
N ILE A 193 -8.36 -52.98 12.66
CA ILE A 193 -8.69 -51.97 11.64
C ILE A 193 -8.16 -50.59 12.06
N GLY A 194 -8.37 -50.21 13.32
CA GLY A 194 -7.85 -48.95 13.87
C GLY A 194 -6.32 -48.91 13.97
N ALA A 195 -5.67 -50.03 14.28
CA ALA A 195 -4.21 -50.14 14.35
C ALA A 195 -3.58 -49.97 12.97
N ILE A 196 -4.09 -50.67 11.96
CA ILE A 196 -3.64 -50.58 10.57
C ILE A 196 -3.75 -49.14 10.06
N VAL A 197 -4.88 -48.46 10.29
CA VAL A 197 -5.06 -47.06 9.88
C VAL A 197 -4.04 -46.12 10.54
N ARG A 198 -3.71 -46.36 11.82
CA ARG A 198 -2.72 -45.56 12.54
C ARG A 198 -1.32 -45.74 11.97
N GLU A 199 -0.94 -47.00 11.73
CA GLU A 199 0.37 -47.42 11.20
C GLU A 199 0.56 -47.04 9.73
N THR A 200 -0.53 -46.89 8.97
CA THR A 200 -0.50 -46.56 7.52
C THR A 200 0.42 -45.39 7.22
N LEU A 201 0.42 -44.37 8.08
CA LEU A 201 1.16 -43.13 7.89
C LEU A 201 2.50 -43.08 8.65
N ASP A 202 2.90 -44.16 9.33
CA ASP A 202 4.21 -44.25 10.00
C ASP A 202 5.35 -44.48 9.00
N SER A 203 6.60 -44.40 9.48
CA SER A 203 7.80 -44.58 8.65
C SER A 203 7.84 -45.93 7.96
N ASP A 204 7.42 -46.96 8.69
CA ASP A 204 7.50 -48.36 8.25
C ASP A 204 6.32 -48.69 7.32
N GLY A 205 5.24 -47.89 7.38
CA GLY A 205 4.04 -48.04 6.57
C GLY A 205 3.30 -49.35 6.81
N VAL A 206 2.26 -49.56 6.01
CA VAL A 206 1.52 -50.84 5.96
C VAL A 206 1.49 -51.28 4.51
N ASP A 207 1.66 -52.58 4.28
CA ASP A 207 1.62 -53.15 2.94
C ASP A 207 0.27 -52.90 2.24
N ALA A 208 0.30 -52.67 0.94
CA ALA A 208 -0.88 -52.42 0.12
C ALA A 208 -1.89 -53.57 0.21
N ALA A 209 -1.42 -54.81 0.37
CA ALA A 209 -2.28 -55.98 0.55
C ALA A 209 -3.12 -55.89 1.83
N ALA A 210 -2.54 -55.44 2.95
CA ALA A 210 -3.25 -55.29 4.21
C ALA A 210 -4.26 -54.13 4.18
N LEU A 211 -3.94 -53.03 3.46
CA LEU A 211 -4.90 -51.94 3.22
C LEU A 211 -6.08 -52.39 2.34
N ALA A 212 -5.81 -53.16 1.29
CA ALA A 212 -6.85 -53.72 0.43
C ALA A 212 -7.69 -54.78 1.17
N GLU A 213 -7.09 -55.56 2.07
CA GLU A 213 -7.81 -56.51 2.93
C GLU A 213 -8.71 -55.79 3.93
N LEU A 214 -8.23 -54.73 4.59
CA LEU A 214 -9.05 -53.87 5.44
C LEU A 214 -10.28 -53.34 4.68
N ALA A 215 -10.08 -52.77 3.48
CA ALA A 215 -11.17 -52.22 2.70
C ALA A 215 -12.22 -53.29 2.33
N ARG A 216 -11.78 -54.49 1.94
CA ARG A 216 -12.66 -55.63 1.64
C ARG A 216 -13.45 -56.10 2.87
N VAL A 217 -12.82 -56.15 4.04
CA VAL A 217 -13.47 -56.55 5.30
C VAL A 217 -14.55 -55.55 5.71
N VAL A 218 -14.28 -54.26 5.55
CA VAL A 218 -15.27 -53.22 5.84
C VAL A 218 -16.46 -53.31 4.87
N SER A 219 -16.22 -53.51 3.56
CA SER A 219 -17.31 -53.76 2.60
C SER A 219 -18.11 -55.02 2.93
N ALA A 220 -17.42 -56.11 3.32
CA ALA A 220 -18.07 -57.37 3.67
C ALA A 220 -18.97 -57.25 4.91
N GLU A 221 -18.61 -56.39 5.88
CA GLU A 221 -19.48 -56.07 7.02
C GLU A 221 -20.72 -55.28 6.60
N GLU A 222 -20.58 -54.28 5.74
CA GLU A 222 -21.73 -53.50 5.24
C GLU A 222 -22.71 -54.38 4.43
N GLU A 223 -22.20 -55.37 3.69
CA GLU A 223 -23.01 -56.34 2.96
C GLU A 223 -23.70 -57.36 3.88
N ALA A 224 -22.98 -57.86 4.89
CA ALA A 224 -23.51 -58.85 5.82
C ALA A 224 -24.55 -58.25 6.79
N HIS A 225 -24.35 -57.00 7.19
CA HIS A 225 -25.18 -56.30 8.18
C HIS A 225 -25.61 -54.91 7.66
N PRO A 226 -26.50 -54.80 6.66
CA PRO A 226 -26.86 -53.51 6.04
C PRO A 226 -27.75 -52.62 6.90
N SER A 227 -28.59 -53.21 7.76
CA SER A 227 -29.52 -52.47 8.62
C SER A 227 -29.72 -53.17 9.96
N PRO A 228 -30.01 -52.42 11.05
CA PRO A 228 -30.32 -53.04 12.33
C PRO A 228 -31.55 -53.95 12.20
N PRO A 229 -31.55 -55.13 12.85
CA PRO A 229 -32.68 -56.04 12.82
C PRO A 229 -33.88 -55.42 13.57
N ASP A 230 -35.08 -55.55 13.00
CA ASP A 230 -36.34 -55.07 13.61
C ASP A 230 -36.58 -55.68 15.01
N ASP A 231 -36.04 -56.89 15.22
CA ASP A 231 -36.17 -57.71 16.42
C ASP A 231 -35.23 -57.27 17.55
N GLY A 232 -34.34 -56.29 17.29
CA GLY A 232 -33.34 -55.82 18.26
C GLY A 232 -32.23 -56.83 18.58
N ASP A 233 -31.97 -57.79 17.68
CA ASP A 233 -30.95 -58.82 17.89
C ASP A 233 -29.52 -58.24 17.87
N PHE A 234 -28.84 -58.30 19.01
CA PHE A 234 -27.48 -57.78 19.18
C PHE A 234 -26.43 -58.51 18.32
N LEU A 235 -26.69 -59.77 17.93
CA LEU A 235 -25.79 -60.56 17.10
C LEU A 235 -25.70 -60.00 15.68
N ARG A 236 -26.86 -59.63 15.10
CA ARG A 236 -26.98 -59.13 13.72
C ARG A 236 -26.95 -57.60 13.62
N THR A 237 -26.58 -56.92 14.70
CA THR A 237 -26.56 -55.45 14.73
C THR A 237 -25.36 -54.95 13.93
N PRO A 238 -25.55 -54.04 12.95
CA PRO A 238 -24.47 -53.47 12.16
C PRO A 238 -23.42 -52.84 13.08
N ARG A 239 -22.16 -53.22 12.87
CA ARG A 239 -21.00 -52.71 13.61
C ARG A 239 -20.51 -51.39 13.03
N ARG A 240 -20.93 -51.04 11.80
CA ARG A 240 -20.64 -49.76 11.13
C ARG A 240 -19.14 -49.53 10.98
N TRP A 241 -18.42 -50.54 10.50
CA TRP A 241 -16.96 -50.48 10.39
C TRP A 241 -16.47 -49.37 9.47
N ARG A 242 -17.28 -48.92 8.50
CA ARG A 242 -16.98 -47.71 7.71
C ARG A 242 -16.85 -46.48 8.58
N GLN A 243 -17.79 -46.25 9.51
CA GLN A 243 -17.74 -45.10 10.43
C GLN A 243 -16.55 -45.22 11.40
N HIS A 244 -16.27 -46.43 11.86
CA HIS A 244 -15.10 -46.69 12.71
C HIS A 244 -13.77 -46.45 11.99
N TRP A 245 -13.68 -46.82 10.71
CA TRP A 245 -12.54 -46.52 9.86
C TRP A 245 -12.37 -45.01 9.65
N GLU A 246 -13.42 -44.28 9.28
CA GLU A 246 -13.36 -42.81 9.13
C GLU A 246 -12.95 -42.11 10.43
N GLU A 247 -13.44 -42.62 11.56
CA GLU A 247 -13.06 -42.17 12.90
C GLU A 247 -11.59 -42.46 13.21
N ALA A 248 -11.08 -43.64 12.89
CA ALA A 248 -9.67 -43.98 13.06
C ALA A 248 -8.77 -43.08 12.20
N VAL A 249 -9.18 -42.79 10.95
CA VAL A 249 -8.47 -41.86 10.06
C VAL A 249 -8.41 -40.46 10.69
N ARG A 250 -9.54 -39.97 11.21
CA ARG A 250 -9.61 -38.66 11.87
C ARG A 250 -8.74 -38.59 13.13
N ARG A 251 -8.75 -39.62 13.98
CA ARG A 251 -7.86 -39.67 15.16
C ARG A 251 -6.39 -39.69 14.76
N SER A 252 -6.02 -40.49 13.77
CA SER A 252 -4.65 -40.56 13.23
C SER A 252 -4.18 -39.18 12.73
N ALA A 253 -5.01 -38.47 11.98
CA ALA A 253 -4.71 -37.11 11.52
C ALA A 253 -4.57 -36.11 12.69
N GLN A 254 -5.47 -36.16 13.68
CA GLN A 254 -5.41 -35.28 14.87
C GLN A 254 -4.15 -35.50 15.70
N GLU A 255 -3.77 -36.75 15.97
CA GLU A 255 -2.55 -37.10 16.71
C GLU A 255 -1.30 -36.60 15.99
N ARG A 256 -1.27 -36.70 14.67
CA ARG A 256 -0.16 -36.25 13.83
C ARG A 256 -0.01 -34.74 13.77
N VAL A 257 -1.13 -34.02 13.61
CA VAL A 257 -1.14 -32.56 13.60
C VAL A 257 -0.78 -31.97 14.97
N ARG A 258 -1.05 -32.70 16.06
CA ARG A 258 -0.69 -32.30 17.44
C ARG A 258 0.75 -32.64 17.84
N ARG A 259 1.45 -33.53 17.12
CA ARG A 259 2.85 -33.88 17.41
C ARG A 259 3.81 -32.68 17.29
N PRO A 260 3.77 -31.87 16.22
CA PRO A 260 4.56 -30.64 16.13
C PRO A 260 4.27 -29.71 17.31
N GLY A 261 5.33 -29.38 18.07
CA GLY A 261 5.24 -28.49 19.23
C GLY A 261 4.57 -29.08 20.47
N ALA A 262 4.52 -30.42 20.61
CA ALA A 262 4.10 -31.06 21.86
C ALA A 262 5.07 -30.69 23.01
N GLY A 263 4.71 -29.68 23.80
CA GLY A 263 5.55 -29.09 24.85
C GLY A 263 5.86 -27.60 24.67
N TRP A 264 5.37 -26.96 23.60
CA TRP A 264 5.58 -25.54 23.35
C TRP A 264 4.74 -24.67 24.30
N ALA A 265 5.40 -23.99 25.24
CA ALA A 265 4.83 -22.88 25.99
C ALA A 265 5.24 -21.58 25.31
N PHE A 266 4.32 -20.62 25.15
CA PHE A 266 4.63 -19.27 24.68
C PHE A 266 5.56 -18.56 25.68
N GLY A 267 6.88 -18.75 25.52
CA GLY A 267 7.89 -17.98 26.23
C GLY A 267 8.12 -16.62 25.57
N GLU A 268 8.34 -15.58 26.38
CA GLU A 268 8.37 -14.17 25.96
C GLU A 268 9.50 -13.80 24.96
N ALA A 269 10.50 -14.67 24.73
CA ALA A 269 11.69 -14.33 23.95
C ALA A 269 11.71 -14.87 22.48
N GLU A 270 10.90 -15.86 22.11
CA GLU A 270 11.00 -16.56 20.81
C GLU A 270 9.68 -16.62 20.00
N GLY A 271 8.61 -15.98 20.46
CA GLY A 271 7.24 -16.31 20.03
C GLY A 271 6.95 -16.26 18.52
N ALA A 272 7.48 -15.29 17.76
CA ALA A 272 7.21 -15.19 16.31
C ALA A 272 8.02 -16.17 15.46
N SER A 273 9.33 -16.30 15.74
CA SER A 273 10.21 -17.27 15.06
C SER A 273 9.78 -18.70 15.35
N GLY A 274 9.40 -18.98 16.60
CA GLY A 274 8.90 -20.28 17.01
C GLY A 274 7.57 -20.65 16.38
N LEU A 275 6.62 -19.71 16.28
CA LEU A 275 5.35 -19.95 15.59
C LEU A 275 5.55 -20.21 14.09
N ALA A 276 6.44 -19.46 13.45
CA ALA A 276 6.80 -19.68 12.04
C ALA A 276 7.38 -21.09 11.84
N GLN A 277 8.32 -21.51 12.71
CA GLN A 277 8.89 -22.86 12.64
C GLN A 277 7.83 -23.94 12.86
N LEU A 278 6.96 -23.77 13.85
CA LEU A 278 5.86 -24.71 14.13
C LEU A 278 4.95 -24.89 12.92
N LEU A 279 4.56 -23.80 12.24
CA LEU A 279 3.70 -23.86 11.06
C LEU A 279 4.40 -24.45 9.83
N ALA A 280 5.72 -24.27 9.71
CA ALA A 280 6.51 -24.91 8.67
C ALA A 280 6.63 -26.44 8.89
N GLU A 281 6.90 -26.85 10.13
CA GLU A 281 6.91 -28.27 10.53
C GLU A 281 5.54 -28.91 10.32
N LEU A 282 4.47 -28.26 10.76
CA LEU A 282 3.10 -28.70 10.51
C LEU A 282 2.82 -28.82 9.00
N GLY A 283 3.21 -27.81 8.23
CA GLY A 283 3.00 -27.78 6.79
C GLY A 283 3.70 -28.91 6.04
N SER A 284 4.97 -29.15 6.38
CA SER A 284 5.76 -30.25 5.81
C SER A 284 5.21 -31.63 6.18
N LEU A 285 4.78 -31.82 7.42
CA LEU A 285 4.17 -33.06 7.90
C LEU A 285 2.89 -33.38 7.13
N VAL A 286 1.97 -32.42 7.03
CA VAL A 286 0.68 -32.61 6.36
C VAL A 286 0.90 -32.91 4.88
N ARG A 287 1.81 -32.18 4.23
CA ARG A 287 2.16 -32.40 2.81
C ARG A 287 2.68 -33.81 2.57
N ARG A 288 3.66 -34.26 3.37
CA ARG A 288 4.26 -35.58 3.25
C ARG A 288 3.22 -36.68 3.44
N ASP A 289 2.40 -36.57 4.49
CA ASP A 289 1.43 -37.60 4.82
C ASP A 289 0.30 -37.66 3.78
N LEU A 290 -0.18 -36.51 3.26
CA LEU A 290 -1.14 -36.49 2.14
C LEU A 290 -0.56 -37.01 0.83
N GLN A 291 0.73 -36.79 0.56
CA GLN A 291 1.41 -37.39 -0.59
C GLN A 291 1.43 -38.92 -0.49
N LYS A 292 1.72 -39.45 0.70
CA LYS A 292 1.67 -40.89 0.98
C LYS A 292 0.27 -41.46 0.77
N VAL A 293 -0.76 -40.79 1.29
CA VAL A 293 -2.17 -41.18 1.07
C VAL A 293 -2.49 -41.27 -0.42
N ARG A 294 -2.06 -40.30 -1.21
CA ARG A 294 -2.35 -40.29 -2.65
C ARG A 294 -1.62 -41.39 -3.42
N GLN A 295 -0.37 -41.67 -3.08
CA GLN A 295 0.48 -42.60 -3.84
C GLN A 295 0.25 -44.06 -3.44
N GLU A 296 0.01 -44.34 -2.16
CA GLU A 296 -0.01 -45.70 -1.62
C GLU A 296 -1.42 -46.11 -1.15
N VAL A 297 -2.13 -45.21 -0.45
CA VAL A 297 -3.42 -45.55 0.18
C VAL A 297 -4.56 -45.49 -0.83
N GLN A 298 -4.65 -44.44 -1.66
CA GLN A 298 -5.74 -44.28 -2.61
C GLN A 298 -5.86 -45.45 -3.60
N PRO A 299 -4.76 -45.97 -4.21
CA PRO A 299 -4.84 -47.14 -5.09
C PRO A 299 -5.29 -48.41 -4.37
N ALA A 300 -4.82 -48.64 -3.14
CA ALA A 300 -5.17 -49.84 -2.36
C ALA A 300 -6.67 -49.90 -1.99
N TYR A 301 -7.30 -48.74 -1.80
CA TYR A 301 -8.72 -48.62 -1.45
C TYR A 301 -9.65 -48.47 -2.69
N ALA A 302 -9.09 -48.19 -3.87
CA ALA A 302 -9.87 -47.92 -5.08
C ALA A 302 -10.68 -49.14 -5.56
N GLU A 303 -10.09 -50.34 -5.49
CA GLU A 303 -10.74 -51.61 -5.86
C GLU A 303 -12.01 -51.87 -5.03
N ALA A 304 -12.02 -51.45 -3.76
CA ALA A 304 -13.16 -51.61 -2.87
C ALA A 304 -14.17 -50.44 -2.93
N GLY A 305 -13.95 -49.45 -3.80
CA GLY A 305 -14.82 -48.28 -3.95
C GLY A 305 -14.76 -47.26 -2.79
N PHE A 306 -13.69 -47.25 -2.00
CA PHE A 306 -13.55 -46.33 -0.87
C PHE A 306 -13.01 -44.95 -1.30
N PRO A 307 -13.63 -43.84 -0.86
CA PRO A 307 -13.13 -42.49 -1.13
C PRO A 307 -11.99 -42.11 -0.16
N ALA A 308 -10.93 -42.92 -0.09
CA ALA A 308 -9.84 -42.75 0.87
C ALA A 308 -9.24 -41.34 0.81
N TRP A 309 -8.95 -40.82 -0.38
CA TRP A 309 -8.42 -39.48 -0.59
C TRP A 309 -9.29 -38.40 0.08
N GLU A 310 -10.61 -38.41 -0.14
CA GLU A 310 -11.50 -37.39 0.42
C GLU A 310 -11.58 -37.46 1.95
N VAL A 311 -11.65 -38.67 2.50
CA VAL A 311 -11.76 -38.89 3.95
C VAL A 311 -10.49 -38.44 4.66
N TYR A 312 -9.30 -38.82 4.16
CA TYR A 312 -8.03 -38.37 4.70
C TYR A 312 -7.83 -36.86 4.53
N LEU A 313 -8.17 -36.29 3.36
CA LEU A 313 -8.07 -34.86 3.12
C LEU A 313 -8.94 -34.06 4.10
N ARG A 314 -10.22 -34.45 4.28
CA ARG A 314 -11.12 -33.81 5.25
C ARG A 314 -10.61 -33.98 6.68
N ALA A 315 -10.12 -35.17 7.06
CA ALA A 315 -9.56 -35.42 8.38
C ALA A 315 -8.34 -34.53 8.71
N PHE A 316 -7.38 -34.43 7.79
CA PHE A 316 -6.22 -33.54 7.94
C PHE A 316 -6.64 -32.08 7.97
N HIS A 317 -7.55 -31.68 7.10
CA HIS A 317 -8.07 -30.31 7.06
C HIS A 317 -8.73 -29.92 8.39
N SER A 318 -9.63 -30.76 8.93
CA SER A 318 -10.26 -30.52 10.23
C SER A 318 -9.27 -30.48 11.38
N ALA A 319 -8.26 -31.36 11.37
CA ALA A 319 -7.21 -31.37 12.40
C ALA A 319 -6.34 -30.11 12.35
N VAL A 320 -5.94 -29.66 11.16
CA VAL A 320 -5.19 -28.40 10.97
C VAL A 320 -6.02 -27.20 11.38
N ALA A 321 -7.30 -27.16 11.00
CA ALA A 321 -8.22 -26.09 11.40
C ALA A 321 -8.32 -25.98 12.93
N GLN A 322 -8.49 -27.11 13.62
CA GLN A 322 -8.51 -27.16 15.09
C GLN A 322 -7.20 -26.63 15.69
N ARG A 323 -6.05 -27.09 15.18
CA ARG A 323 -4.74 -26.66 15.69
C ARG A 323 -4.49 -25.18 15.47
N LEU A 324 -4.86 -24.66 14.30
CA LEU A 324 -4.71 -23.24 13.99
C LEU A 324 -5.61 -22.37 14.87
N GLN A 325 -6.83 -22.83 15.17
CA GLN A 325 -7.72 -22.15 16.11
C GLN A 325 -7.18 -22.13 17.54
N GLU A 326 -6.49 -23.19 17.99
CA GLU A 326 -5.79 -23.20 19.28
C GLU A 326 -4.68 -22.13 19.28
N LEU A 327 -3.81 -22.12 18.26
CA LEU A 327 -2.72 -21.14 18.14
C LEU A 327 -3.23 -19.69 18.05
N ALA A 328 -4.36 -19.47 17.38
CA ALA A 328 -5.02 -18.17 17.26
C ALA A 328 -5.56 -17.61 18.58
N ARG A 329 -5.75 -18.43 19.62
CA ARG A 329 -6.16 -17.95 20.97
C ARG A 329 -4.98 -17.36 21.74
N ASP A 330 -3.79 -17.89 21.50
CA ASP A 330 -2.59 -17.56 22.27
C ASP A 330 -1.68 -16.54 21.55
N ALA A 331 -1.87 -16.33 20.24
CA ALA A 331 -1.09 -15.38 19.46
C ALA A 331 -1.21 -13.94 19.98
N ARG A 332 -0.07 -13.26 20.07
CA ARG A 332 0.04 -11.86 20.53
C ARG A 332 0.98 -11.07 19.63
N GLY A 333 0.68 -9.78 19.45
CA GLY A 333 1.51 -8.83 18.70
C GLY A 333 1.43 -9.00 17.18
N CYS A 334 1.89 -7.99 16.43
CA CYS A 334 1.74 -7.93 14.98
C CYS A 334 2.32 -9.14 14.24
N GLU A 335 3.52 -9.58 14.63
CA GLU A 335 4.26 -10.60 13.87
C GLU A 335 3.57 -11.97 13.93
N GLN A 336 3.14 -12.41 15.12
CA GLN A 336 2.48 -13.71 15.29
C GLN A 336 1.10 -13.71 14.61
N LEU A 337 0.35 -12.61 14.77
CA LEU A 337 -0.96 -12.45 14.12
C LEU A 337 -0.82 -12.45 12.59
N TYR A 338 0.18 -11.73 12.06
CA TYR A 338 0.50 -11.76 10.63
C TYR A 338 0.81 -13.17 10.16
N ILE A 339 1.70 -13.89 10.84
CA ILE A 339 2.13 -15.24 10.45
C ILE A 339 0.92 -16.18 10.35
N LEU A 340 -0.02 -16.11 11.30
CA LEU A 340 -1.23 -16.94 11.26
C LEU A 340 -2.16 -16.57 10.11
N LEU A 341 -2.41 -15.28 9.90
CA LEU A 341 -3.27 -14.78 8.83
C LEU A 341 -2.68 -15.12 7.45
N ASP A 342 -1.38 -14.87 7.25
CA ASP A 342 -0.66 -15.19 6.01
C ASP A 342 -0.62 -16.70 5.74
N TRP A 343 -0.38 -17.50 6.79
CA TRP A 343 -0.36 -18.95 6.61
C TRP A 343 -1.72 -19.51 6.20
N ALA A 344 -2.79 -19.05 6.83
CA ALA A 344 -4.16 -19.46 6.50
C ALA A 344 -4.59 -19.00 5.10
N ALA A 345 -4.32 -17.74 4.75
CA ALA A 345 -4.76 -17.15 3.48
C ALA A 345 -3.90 -17.61 2.29
N ASN A 346 -2.58 -17.66 2.46
CA ASN A 346 -1.65 -17.76 1.33
C ASN A 346 -0.82 -19.03 1.30
N VAL A 347 -0.59 -19.69 2.43
CA VAL A 347 0.31 -20.86 2.47
C VAL A 347 -0.49 -22.13 2.32
N TYR A 348 -1.46 -22.37 3.23
CA TYR A 348 -2.25 -23.60 3.24
C TYR A 348 -3.13 -23.75 1.98
N GLY A 349 -3.79 -22.66 1.56
CA GLY A 349 -4.63 -22.65 0.36
C GLY A 349 -3.85 -22.53 -0.95
N SER A 350 -2.51 -22.44 -0.91
CA SER A 350 -1.72 -22.28 -2.13
C SER A 350 -1.84 -23.51 -3.04
N PRO A 351 -1.81 -23.31 -4.36
CA PRO A 351 -1.70 -24.42 -5.30
C PRO A 351 -0.43 -25.23 -5.03
N ASP A 352 0.65 -24.63 -4.52
CA ASP A 352 1.84 -25.40 -4.21
C ASP A 352 1.65 -26.30 -2.99
N PHE A 353 0.77 -25.96 -2.03
CA PHE A 353 0.53 -26.73 -0.80
C PHE A 353 -0.48 -27.87 -0.98
N LEU A 354 -1.68 -27.59 -1.50
CA LEU A 354 -2.75 -28.57 -1.76
C LEU A 354 -2.93 -28.95 -3.24
N GLY A 355 -2.10 -28.41 -4.15
CA GLY A 355 -2.36 -28.43 -5.60
C GLY A 355 -1.15 -28.76 -6.47
N ALA A 356 -0.24 -29.64 -6.03
CA ALA A 356 0.67 -30.31 -6.96
C ALA A 356 -0.16 -30.93 -8.12
N PRO A 357 0.31 -30.88 -9.39
CA PRO A 357 -0.47 -31.28 -10.55
C PRO A 357 -1.13 -32.66 -10.36
N GLY A 358 -2.46 -32.70 -10.46
CA GLY A 358 -3.26 -33.93 -10.35
C GLY A 358 -3.95 -34.18 -9.00
N LEU A 359 -3.96 -33.23 -8.07
CA LEU A 359 -4.89 -33.25 -6.93
C LEU A 359 -6.28 -32.87 -7.45
N ALA A 360 -7.16 -33.86 -7.65
CA ALA A 360 -8.57 -33.58 -7.88
C ALA A 360 -9.10 -32.93 -6.60
N LEU A 361 -9.38 -31.62 -6.66
CA LEU A 361 -10.07 -30.93 -5.59
C LEU A 361 -11.43 -31.62 -5.38
N PRO A 362 -11.87 -31.83 -4.13
CA PRO A 362 -13.18 -32.38 -3.86
C PRO A 362 -14.28 -31.57 -4.57
N ALA A 363 -15.37 -32.22 -4.96
CA ALA A 363 -16.49 -31.57 -5.64
C ALA A 363 -17.15 -30.47 -4.78
N GLU A 364 -17.00 -30.56 -3.46
CA GLU A 364 -17.41 -29.55 -2.48
C GLU A 364 -16.20 -28.78 -1.94
N PRO A 365 -16.30 -27.44 -1.79
CA PRO A 365 -15.24 -26.63 -1.21
C PRO A 365 -15.02 -26.97 0.27
N LEU A 366 -13.75 -27.14 0.67
CA LEU A 366 -13.38 -27.32 2.07
C LEU A 366 -13.78 -26.08 2.89
N PRO A 367 -14.18 -26.24 4.17
CA PRO A 367 -14.50 -25.11 5.03
C PRO A 367 -13.27 -24.22 5.29
N PRO A 368 -13.46 -22.97 5.75
CA PRO A 368 -12.34 -22.12 6.12
C PRO A 368 -11.62 -22.68 7.37
N LEU A 369 -10.28 -22.61 7.39
CA LEU A 369 -9.46 -23.09 8.52
C LEU A 369 -9.77 -22.36 9.82
N LEU A 370 -9.96 -21.05 9.72
CA LEU A 370 -10.34 -20.18 10.82
C LEU A 370 -11.83 -19.87 10.69
N ALA A 371 -12.55 -20.01 11.80
CA ALA A 371 -13.94 -19.59 11.86
C ALA A 371 -14.04 -18.08 11.59
N PRO A 372 -15.10 -17.59 10.90
CA PRO A 372 -15.19 -16.19 10.49
C PRO A 372 -15.07 -15.18 11.66
N ASP A 373 -15.58 -15.54 12.84
CA ASP A 373 -15.47 -14.77 14.07
C ASP A 373 -14.03 -14.71 14.61
N VAL A 374 -13.29 -15.83 14.51
CA VAL A 374 -11.87 -15.89 14.88
C VAL A 374 -11.03 -15.06 13.91
N TRP A 375 -11.30 -15.15 12.61
CA TRP A 375 -10.63 -14.35 11.58
C TRP A 375 -10.83 -12.86 11.84
N ALA A 376 -12.09 -12.42 12.00
CA ALA A 376 -12.41 -11.03 12.27
C ALA A 376 -11.73 -10.50 13.56
N ARG A 377 -11.65 -11.35 14.60
CA ARG A 377 -10.91 -11.01 15.83
C ARG A 377 -9.41 -10.82 15.56
N LEU A 378 -8.77 -11.76 14.85
CA LEU A 378 -7.35 -11.67 14.53
C LEU A 378 -7.03 -10.44 13.68
N GLU A 379 -7.88 -10.10 12.70
CA GLU A 379 -7.72 -8.88 11.91
C GLU A 379 -7.87 -7.62 12.77
N SER A 380 -8.86 -7.58 13.67
CA SER A 380 -9.05 -6.48 14.60
C SER A 380 -7.85 -6.31 15.54
N ASP A 381 -7.36 -7.40 16.12
CA ASP A 381 -6.19 -7.37 17.01
C ASP A 381 -4.94 -6.96 16.23
N TYR A 382 -4.72 -7.52 15.04
CA TYR A 382 -3.59 -7.18 14.18
C TYR A 382 -3.59 -5.69 13.81
N THR A 383 -4.73 -5.16 13.38
CA THR A 383 -4.86 -3.75 13.03
C THR A 383 -4.63 -2.85 14.24
N SER A 384 -5.14 -3.20 15.42
CA SER A 384 -4.90 -2.46 16.66
C SER A 384 -3.41 -2.43 17.06
N PHE A 385 -2.73 -3.58 17.03
CA PHE A 385 -1.28 -3.61 17.29
C PHE A 385 -0.49 -2.87 16.21
N LEU A 386 -0.93 -2.94 14.95
CA LEU A 386 -0.28 -2.26 13.84
C LEU A 386 -0.39 -0.74 13.96
N GLU A 387 -1.53 -0.22 14.42
CA GLU A 387 -1.69 1.21 14.73
C GLU A 387 -0.63 1.69 15.75
N ALA A 388 -0.44 0.95 16.84
CA ALA A 388 0.56 1.29 17.85
C ALA A 388 2.00 1.18 17.30
N LYS A 389 2.28 0.13 16.51
CA LYS A 389 3.59 -0.08 15.89
C LYS A 389 3.93 1.05 14.92
N ILE A 390 3.01 1.44 14.05
CA ILE A 390 3.20 2.52 13.08
C ILE A 390 3.40 3.86 13.78
N ALA A 391 2.63 4.14 14.84
CA ALA A 391 2.84 5.34 15.66
C ALA A 391 4.25 5.39 16.26
N SER A 392 4.72 4.27 16.82
CA SER A 392 6.09 4.16 17.35
C SER A 392 7.15 4.33 16.26
N CYS A 393 6.93 3.83 15.04
CA CYS A 393 7.86 4.04 13.93
C CYS A 393 7.97 5.53 13.57
N PHE A 394 6.85 6.26 13.54
CA PHE A 394 6.87 7.70 13.33
C PHE A 394 7.58 8.46 14.46
N ASP A 395 7.44 8.02 15.71
CA ASP A 395 8.19 8.59 16.83
C ASP A 395 9.70 8.37 16.65
N SER A 396 10.11 7.19 16.18
CA SER A 396 11.51 6.90 15.88
C SER A 396 12.04 7.67 14.66
N ILE A 397 11.24 7.90 13.62
CA ILE A 397 11.59 8.80 12.50
C ILE A 397 11.83 10.22 13.03
N LEU A 398 10.96 10.72 13.92
CA LEU A 398 11.16 12.04 14.53
C LEU A 398 12.47 12.13 15.31
N GLN A 399 12.81 11.08 16.08
CA GLN A 399 14.05 11.01 16.84
C GLN A 399 15.29 11.00 15.91
N LEU A 400 15.19 10.27 14.79
CA LEU A 400 16.26 10.23 13.80
C LEU A 400 16.48 11.62 13.18
N GLU A 401 15.42 12.29 12.73
CA GLU A 401 15.49 13.66 12.21
C GLU A 401 16.08 14.64 13.26
N GLN A 402 15.71 14.52 14.53
CA GLN A 402 16.30 15.31 15.61
C GLN A 402 17.81 15.10 15.77
N SER A 403 18.29 13.87 15.56
CA SER A 403 19.72 13.58 15.59
C SER A 403 20.47 14.23 14.42
N HIS A 404 19.87 14.25 13.23
CA HIS A 404 20.42 14.96 12.06
C HIS A 404 20.48 16.48 12.30
N TRP A 405 19.44 17.05 12.93
CA TRP A 405 19.44 18.47 13.31
C TRP A 405 20.56 18.81 14.28
N ALA A 406 20.78 17.97 15.30
CA ALA A 406 21.84 18.16 16.28
C ALA A 406 23.25 18.05 15.68
N ALA A 407 23.41 17.24 14.64
CA ALA A 407 24.66 17.09 13.89
C ALA A 407 24.93 18.26 12.92
N ALA A 408 23.96 19.18 12.74
CA ALA A 408 24.02 20.30 11.79
C ALA A 408 24.38 19.86 10.36
N GLU A 409 23.91 18.69 9.96
CA GLU A 409 24.12 18.14 8.62
C GLU A 409 23.40 19.00 7.57
N VAL A 410 24.07 19.32 6.46
CA VAL A 410 23.45 20.08 5.37
C VAL A 410 22.62 19.13 4.52
N PRO A 411 21.37 19.47 4.16
CA PRO A 411 20.54 18.63 3.29
C PRO A 411 21.23 18.31 1.97
N GLU A 412 21.10 17.06 1.54
CA GLU A 412 21.63 16.61 0.26
C GLU A 412 20.93 17.30 -0.91
N VAL A 413 21.61 17.40 -2.05
CA VAL A 413 21.02 17.91 -3.30
C VAL A 413 20.96 16.79 -4.31
N LEU A 414 19.75 16.28 -4.58
CA LEU A 414 19.51 15.26 -5.59
C LEU A 414 18.61 15.82 -6.68
N GLN A 415 19.01 15.59 -7.94
CA GLN A 415 18.31 16.11 -9.12
C GLN A 415 18.09 17.63 -9.10
N GLY A 416 19.01 18.36 -8.46
CA GLY A 416 18.94 19.83 -8.33
C GLY A 416 18.01 20.32 -7.21
N LEU A 417 17.37 19.43 -6.44
CA LEU A 417 16.48 19.77 -5.33
C LEU A 417 17.11 19.40 -3.99
N TYR A 418 16.82 20.19 -2.94
CA TYR A 418 17.14 19.81 -1.57
C TYR A 418 16.33 18.58 -1.14
N GLN A 419 16.99 17.64 -0.46
CA GLN A 419 16.42 16.39 0.00
C GLN A 419 16.73 16.15 1.48
N ALA A 420 15.73 15.64 2.19
CA ALA A 420 15.83 15.16 3.56
C ALA A 420 15.36 13.69 3.61
N PRO A 421 15.93 12.86 4.50
CA PRO A 421 15.60 11.44 4.56
C PRO A 421 14.13 11.17 4.92
N LEU A 422 13.47 12.12 5.61
CA LEU A 422 12.04 12.08 5.95
C LEU A 422 11.12 11.50 4.87
N SER A 423 11.19 12.00 3.63
CA SER A 423 10.30 11.52 2.56
C SER A 423 10.54 10.03 2.29
N MET A 424 11.81 9.63 2.17
CA MET A 424 12.18 8.24 1.91
C MET A 424 11.74 7.33 3.07
N ASP A 425 12.00 7.73 4.32
CA ASP A 425 11.67 6.93 5.50
C ASP A 425 10.16 6.70 5.64
N VAL A 426 9.36 7.75 5.41
CA VAL A 426 7.90 7.63 5.40
C VAL A 426 7.43 6.71 4.28
N HIS A 427 7.97 6.84 3.06
CA HIS A 427 7.61 5.95 1.95
C HIS A 427 7.96 4.48 2.23
N MET A 428 9.13 4.22 2.81
CA MET A 428 9.56 2.88 3.16
C MET A 428 8.65 2.27 4.22
N LEU A 429 8.33 3.02 5.27
CA LEU A 429 7.42 2.60 6.33
C LEU A 429 6.04 2.21 5.78
N VAL A 430 5.45 3.09 4.96
CA VAL A 430 4.14 2.85 4.34
C VAL A 430 4.21 1.64 3.42
N ALA A 431 5.23 1.55 2.56
CA ALA A 431 5.36 0.45 1.61
C ALA A 431 5.55 -0.91 2.28
N GLU A 432 6.32 -0.97 3.38
CA GLU A 432 6.54 -2.20 4.15
C GLU A 432 5.22 -2.76 4.68
N HIS A 433 4.47 -1.95 5.43
CA HIS A 433 3.26 -2.41 6.10
C HIS A 433 2.10 -2.65 5.12
N VAL A 434 1.91 -1.77 4.14
CA VAL A 434 0.85 -1.93 3.12
C VAL A 434 1.10 -3.18 2.29
N LYS A 435 2.34 -3.44 1.87
CA LYS A 435 2.67 -4.64 1.09
C LYS A 435 2.49 -5.93 1.90
N ALA A 436 2.87 -5.91 3.19
CA ALA A 436 2.63 -7.05 4.07
C ALA A 436 1.13 -7.32 4.20
N ALA A 437 0.33 -6.31 4.52
CA ALA A 437 -1.11 -6.44 4.65
C ALA A 437 -1.81 -6.90 3.35
N GLY A 438 -1.40 -6.35 2.20
CA GLY A 438 -1.93 -6.74 0.90
C GLY A 438 -1.49 -8.12 0.41
N ALA A 439 -0.48 -8.73 1.06
CA ALA A 439 -0.23 -10.14 0.85
C ALA A 439 -1.37 -10.99 1.42
N ILE A 440 -2.01 -10.57 2.53
CA ILE A 440 -3.10 -11.31 3.19
C ILE A 440 -4.44 -11.05 2.49
N SER A 441 -4.86 -9.78 2.39
CA SER A 441 -6.12 -9.39 1.75
C SER A 441 -6.14 -7.94 1.30
N ALA A 442 -6.98 -7.62 0.31
CA ALA A 442 -7.13 -6.26 -0.20
C ALA A 442 -7.79 -5.33 0.83
N GLU A 443 -8.68 -5.86 1.67
CA GLU A 443 -9.34 -5.14 2.76
C GLU A 443 -8.33 -4.73 3.84
N LEU A 444 -7.39 -5.63 4.19
CA LEU A 444 -6.34 -5.35 5.16
C LEU A 444 -5.30 -4.37 4.59
N GLU A 445 -5.00 -4.45 3.30
CA GLU A 445 -4.18 -3.45 2.59
C GLU A 445 -4.77 -2.05 2.73
N ALA A 446 -6.05 -1.89 2.38
CA ALA A 446 -6.76 -0.62 2.46
C ALA A 446 -6.86 -0.09 3.90
N THR A 447 -7.09 -0.98 4.86
CA THR A 447 -7.14 -0.63 6.29
C THR A 447 -5.78 -0.17 6.81
N THR A 448 -4.71 -0.88 6.47
CA THR A 448 -3.33 -0.55 6.85
C THR A 448 -2.90 0.78 6.28
N LEU A 449 -3.24 1.04 5.03
CA LEU A 449 -3.02 2.33 4.40
C LEU A 449 -3.72 3.47 5.14
N ARG A 450 -4.99 3.28 5.51
CA ARG A 450 -5.73 4.29 6.31
C ARG A 450 -5.05 4.56 7.66
N ILE A 451 -4.54 3.51 8.32
CA ILE A 451 -3.76 3.63 9.55
C ILE A 451 -2.49 4.47 9.31
N CYS A 452 -1.72 4.15 8.28
CA CYS A 452 -0.51 4.89 7.90
C CYS A 452 -0.80 6.38 7.66
N THR A 453 -1.83 6.67 6.86
CA THR A 453 -2.25 8.03 6.52
C THR A 453 -2.66 8.81 7.76
N ARG A 454 -3.48 8.22 8.64
CA ARG A 454 -3.92 8.86 9.88
C ARG A 454 -2.73 9.15 10.80
N ALA A 455 -1.83 8.17 10.96
CA ALA A 455 -0.63 8.33 11.77
C ALA A 455 0.30 9.43 11.21
N LEU A 456 0.50 9.47 9.88
CA LEU A 456 1.26 10.53 9.21
C LEU A 456 0.61 11.90 9.42
N GLY A 457 -0.72 12.00 9.30
CA GLY A 457 -1.46 13.24 9.55
C GLY A 457 -1.31 13.78 10.98
N LEU A 458 -1.13 12.90 11.98
CA LEU A 458 -0.82 13.27 13.36
C LEU A 458 0.66 13.58 13.59
N PHE A 459 1.54 12.92 12.84
CA PHE A 459 2.99 13.12 12.91
C PHE A 459 3.41 14.48 12.34
N VAL A 460 2.89 14.87 11.17
CA VAL A 460 3.33 16.09 10.45
C VAL A 460 3.30 17.36 11.33
N PRO A 461 2.22 17.69 12.06
CA PRO A 461 2.22 18.87 12.93
C PRO A 461 3.19 18.77 14.12
N ARG A 462 3.43 17.56 14.65
CA ARG A 462 4.41 17.33 15.72
C ARG A 462 5.83 17.53 15.21
N PHE A 463 6.12 17.00 14.03
CA PHE A 463 7.37 17.17 13.32
C PHE A 463 7.64 18.65 13.01
N GLU A 464 6.66 19.35 12.42
CA GLU A 464 6.75 20.78 12.10
C GLU A 464 7.09 21.60 13.35
N LYS A 465 6.35 21.40 14.43
CA LYS A 465 6.57 22.11 15.70
C LYS A 465 7.96 21.83 16.29
N ALA A 466 8.43 20.58 16.23
CA ALA A 466 9.74 20.20 16.74
C ALA A 466 10.87 20.82 15.91
N PHE A 467 10.76 20.76 14.58
CA PHE A 467 11.76 21.32 13.67
C PHE A 467 11.85 22.85 13.83
N LEU A 468 10.72 23.56 13.85
CA LEU A 468 10.70 25.01 13.99
C LEU A 468 11.20 25.53 15.34
N ALA A 469 11.25 24.67 16.37
CA ALA A 469 11.84 24.99 17.66
C ALA A 469 13.35 24.67 17.74
N SER A 470 13.91 24.04 16.71
CA SER A 470 15.32 23.65 16.63
C SER A 470 16.23 24.81 16.21
N GLU A 471 17.51 24.73 16.56
CA GLU A 471 18.55 25.63 16.06
C GLU A 471 18.97 25.30 14.61
N ALA A 472 18.58 24.13 14.09
CA ALA A 472 18.89 23.69 12.73
C ALA A 472 18.05 24.39 11.63
N VAL A 473 17.13 25.28 11.99
CA VAL A 473 16.27 25.98 11.03
C VAL A 473 17.12 26.89 10.14
N SER A 474 17.26 26.50 8.87
CA SER A 474 17.95 27.27 7.83
C SER A 474 17.25 27.13 6.48
N GLU A 475 17.60 27.98 5.51
CA GLU A 475 17.02 27.99 4.17
C GLU A 475 17.15 26.63 3.45
N PRO A 476 18.30 25.92 3.49
CA PRO A 476 18.41 24.57 2.95
C PRO A 476 17.44 23.57 3.59
N HIS A 477 17.31 23.55 4.92
CA HIS A 477 16.44 22.61 5.63
C HIS A 477 14.96 22.91 5.38
N LEU A 478 14.57 24.18 5.42
CA LEU A 478 13.21 24.59 5.07
C LEU A 478 12.88 24.18 3.63
N GLY A 479 13.81 24.36 2.70
CA GLY A 479 13.66 23.90 1.31
C GLY A 479 13.52 22.39 1.19
N ALA A 480 14.33 21.62 1.91
CA ALA A 480 14.28 20.16 1.94
C ALA A 480 12.93 19.65 2.46
N TYR A 481 12.41 20.21 3.55
CA TYR A 481 11.13 19.78 4.13
C TYR A 481 9.92 20.25 3.32
N ILE A 482 9.99 21.40 2.64
CA ILE A 482 8.98 21.78 1.63
C ILE A 482 8.93 20.72 0.52
N ASN A 483 10.09 20.30 0.01
CA ASN A 483 10.17 19.27 -1.04
C ASN A 483 9.63 17.93 -0.54
N ALA A 484 10.01 17.50 0.66
CA ALA A 484 9.53 16.26 1.26
C ALA A 484 8.01 16.26 1.44
N CYS A 485 7.42 17.34 1.96
CA CYS A 485 5.97 17.45 2.12
C CYS A 485 5.23 17.43 0.77
N GLU A 486 5.77 18.09 -0.26
CA GLU A 486 5.18 18.06 -1.61
C GLU A 486 5.32 16.69 -2.28
N GLU A 487 6.45 16.01 -2.11
CA GLU A 487 6.64 14.65 -2.60
C GLU A 487 5.63 13.71 -1.94
N LEU A 488 5.55 13.70 -0.60
CA LEU A 488 4.59 12.89 0.15
C LEU A 488 3.14 13.18 -0.26
N ARG A 489 2.80 14.46 -0.47
CA ARG A 489 1.47 14.86 -0.94
C ARG A 489 1.18 14.27 -2.31
N THR A 490 2.09 14.40 -3.27
CA THR A 490 1.82 13.96 -4.65
C THR A 490 1.89 12.43 -4.82
N SER A 491 2.84 11.77 -4.17
CA SER A 491 3.09 10.34 -4.29
C SER A 491 2.03 9.50 -3.54
N LEU A 492 1.64 9.90 -2.33
CA LEU A 492 0.66 9.16 -1.54
C LEU A 492 -0.75 9.38 -2.08
N LEU A 493 -1.11 10.61 -2.47
CA LEU A 493 -2.43 10.89 -3.05
C LEU A 493 -2.63 10.19 -4.41
N SER A 494 -1.59 10.12 -5.25
CA SER A 494 -1.68 9.41 -6.54
C SER A 494 -1.81 7.91 -6.39
N ARG A 495 -1.15 7.32 -5.38
CA ARG A 495 -1.23 5.89 -5.10
C ARG A 495 -2.53 5.52 -4.37
N PHE A 496 -3.11 6.47 -3.63
CA PHE A 496 -4.17 6.20 -2.66
C PHE A 496 -5.25 7.30 -2.61
N PRO A 497 -6.13 7.39 -3.62
CA PRO A 497 -7.06 8.51 -3.78
C PRO A 497 -8.09 8.67 -2.65
N GLY A 498 -8.37 7.61 -1.87
CA GLY A 498 -9.32 7.66 -0.74
C GLY A 498 -8.79 8.29 0.55
N THR A 499 -7.52 8.72 0.59
CA THR A 499 -6.83 9.22 1.81
C THR A 499 -6.69 10.74 1.85
N GLN A 500 -7.43 11.43 0.98
CA GLN A 500 -7.09 12.79 0.55
C GLN A 500 -7.30 13.85 1.63
N GLU A 501 -8.47 13.94 2.25
CA GLU A 501 -8.77 15.05 3.18
C GLU A 501 -7.98 15.00 4.50
N GLU A 502 -7.74 13.79 5.04
CA GLU A 502 -7.07 13.62 6.33
C GLU A 502 -5.56 13.93 6.28
N LEU A 503 -4.90 13.64 5.16
CA LEU A 503 -3.45 13.84 5.00
C LEU A 503 -3.08 15.10 4.23
N GLU A 504 -3.89 15.53 3.26
CA GLU A 504 -3.58 16.72 2.45
C GLU A 504 -3.52 17.97 3.30
N LYS A 505 -4.48 18.15 4.24
CA LYS A 505 -4.55 19.35 5.08
C LYS A 505 -3.32 19.52 5.98
N PRO A 506 -2.86 18.52 6.77
CA PRO A 506 -1.62 18.65 7.55
C PRO A 506 -0.39 18.95 6.70
N LEU A 507 -0.21 18.26 5.56
CA LEU A 507 0.94 18.47 4.67
C LEU A 507 0.95 19.88 4.08
N VAL A 508 -0.20 20.36 3.57
CA VAL A 508 -0.32 21.72 3.03
C VAL A 508 -0.06 22.76 4.12
N THR A 509 -0.58 22.54 5.34
CA THR A 509 -0.37 23.45 6.48
C THR A 509 1.12 23.55 6.83
N ALA A 510 1.82 22.41 6.91
CA ALA A 510 3.25 22.36 7.18
C ALA A 510 4.07 23.04 6.06
N THR A 511 3.76 22.75 4.79
CA THR A 511 4.41 23.41 3.64
C THR A 511 4.26 24.93 3.71
N CYS A 512 3.05 25.44 3.93
CA CYS A 512 2.81 26.88 4.05
C CYS A 512 3.53 27.48 5.27
N SER A 513 3.61 26.74 6.38
CA SER A 513 4.34 27.17 7.57
C SER A 513 5.84 27.27 7.32
N PHE A 514 6.45 26.28 6.65
CA PHE A 514 7.86 26.33 6.26
C PHE A 514 8.14 27.45 5.26
N GLN A 515 7.30 27.64 4.25
CA GLN A 515 7.40 28.78 3.32
C GLN A 515 7.35 30.13 4.05
N LYS A 516 6.43 30.26 5.03
CA LYS A 516 6.33 31.47 5.84
C LYS A 516 7.60 31.72 6.65
N HIS A 517 8.19 30.70 7.28
CA HIS A 517 9.45 30.86 8.03
C HIS A 517 10.62 31.20 7.11
N LEU A 518 10.67 30.58 5.93
CA LEU A 518 11.67 30.87 4.89
C LEU A 518 11.60 32.35 4.46
N LEU A 519 10.39 32.86 4.20
CA LEU A 519 10.16 34.27 3.89
C LEU A 519 10.54 35.19 5.06
N GLN A 520 10.14 34.85 6.28
CA GLN A 520 10.44 35.66 7.46
C GLN A 520 11.94 35.80 7.72
N GLY A 521 12.74 34.76 7.44
CA GLY A 521 14.20 34.81 7.51
C GLY A 521 14.74 35.95 6.63
N LEU A 522 14.44 35.91 5.33
CA LEU A 522 14.85 36.96 4.39
C LEU A 522 14.31 38.34 4.78
N GLN A 523 13.03 38.43 5.13
CA GLN A 523 12.40 39.72 5.48
C GLN A 523 13.11 40.41 6.64
N ARG A 524 13.55 39.67 7.67
CA ARG A 524 14.32 40.23 8.81
C ARG A 524 15.66 40.79 8.36
N GLU A 525 16.33 40.14 7.41
CA GLU A 525 17.61 40.61 6.87
C GLU A 525 17.46 41.85 5.97
N LEU A 526 16.41 41.93 5.16
CA LEU A 526 16.20 43.04 4.23
C LEU A 526 15.66 44.29 4.92
N GLN A 527 14.83 44.13 5.97
CA GLN A 527 14.16 45.25 6.64
C GLN A 527 15.07 46.39 7.14
N PRO A 528 16.27 46.18 7.70
CA PRO A 528 17.17 47.27 8.06
C PRO A 528 17.68 48.07 6.85
N LEU A 529 17.85 47.44 5.67
CA LEU A 529 18.40 48.07 4.47
C LEU A 529 17.45 49.12 3.88
N PHE A 530 16.13 48.91 4.01
CA PHE A 530 15.11 49.86 3.58
C PHE A 530 15.08 51.18 4.37
N ARG A 531 15.80 51.30 5.50
CA ARG A 531 15.78 52.52 6.33
C ARG A 531 16.40 53.74 5.64
N VAL A 532 17.24 53.52 4.63
CA VAL A 532 17.95 54.57 3.89
C VAL A 532 17.04 55.24 2.85
N VAL A 533 16.02 54.53 2.34
CA VAL A 533 15.13 55.02 1.27
C VAL A 533 14.51 56.38 1.64
N CYS A 534 14.55 57.33 0.71
CA CYS A 534 14.08 58.72 0.87
C CYS A 534 14.79 59.53 1.97
N THR A 535 16.09 59.27 2.18
CA THR A 535 17.03 60.14 2.91
C THR A 535 18.06 60.74 1.95
N ARG A 536 18.87 61.71 2.39
CA ARG A 536 20.00 62.22 1.59
C ARG A 536 21.02 61.15 1.20
N ASP A 537 21.25 60.19 2.07
CA ASP A 537 22.16 59.06 1.79
C ASP A 537 21.65 58.20 0.63
N TRP A 538 20.32 58.04 0.49
CA TRP A 538 19.70 57.32 -0.64
C TRP A 538 20.01 57.93 -2.00
N LEU A 539 20.23 59.24 -2.09
CA LEU A 539 20.55 59.91 -3.36
C LEU A 539 21.99 59.66 -3.83
N THR A 540 22.89 59.22 -2.94
CA THR A 540 24.33 59.15 -3.21
C THR A 540 24.92 57.75 -3.01
N GLN A 541 24.36 56.95 -2.11
CA GLN A 541 24.85 55.62 -1.77
C GLN A 541 24.16 54.52 -2.58
N ASP A 542 24.92 53.46 -2.87
CA ASP A 542 24.41 52.25 -3.49
C ASP A 542 23.82 51.29 -2.45
N TRP A 543 22.68 51.69 -1.88
CA TRP A 543 21.96 50.92 -0.86
C TRP A 543 21.25 49.68 -1.44
N LEU A 544 20.97 49.68 -2.75
CA LEU A 544 20.16 48.66 -3.42
C LEU A 544 20.99 47.40 -3.70
N HIS A 545 22.27 47.54 -4.02
CA HIS A 545 23.15 46.40 -4.29
C HIS A 545 23.23 45.37 -3.15
N PRO A 546 23.52 45.74 -1.87
CA PRO A 546 23.53 44.78 -0.77
C PRO A 546 22.15 44.17 -0.47
N LEU A 547 21.06 44.86 -0.83
CA LEU A 547 19.71 44.32 -0.73
C LEU A 547 19.47 43.26 -1.80
N MET A 548 19.80 43.56 -3.06
CA MET A 548 19.58 42.63 -4.16
C MET A 548 20.51 41.42 -4.11
N ASP A 549 21.73 41.57 -3.61
CA ASP A 549 22.67 40.45 -3.40
C ASP A 549 22.07 39.37 -2.47
N LYS A 550 21.40 39.80 -1.39
CA LYS A 550 20.66 38.90 -0.49
C LYS A 550 19.47 38.22 -1.18
N VAL A 551 18.72 38.96 -2.00
CA VAL A 551 17.60 38.40 -2.77
C VAL A 551 18.08 37.37 -3.78
N VAL A 552 19.16 37.65 -4.50
CA VAL A 552 19.76 36.72 -5.48
C VAL A 552 20.27 35.46 -4.77
N THR A 553 20.95 35.61 -3.64
CA THR A 553 21.40 34.48 -2.81
C THR A 553 20.22 33.62 -2.37
N PHE A 554 19.16 34.23 -1.85
CA PHE A 554 17.93 33.54 -1.47
C PHE A 554 17.24 32.83 -2.64
N ALA A 555 17.16 33.47 -3.80
CA ALA A 555 16.61 32.85 -5.01
C ALA A 555 17.43 31.63 -5.46
N GLY A 556 18.74 31.61 -5.20
CA GLY A 556 19.59 30.43 -5.37
C GLY A 556 19.14 29.23 -4.52
N HIS A 557 18.61 29.46 -3.31
CA HIS A 557 17.98 28.40 -2.51
C HIS A 557 16.65 27.96 -3.12
N LEU A 558 15.82 28.90 -3.61
CA LEU A 558 14.53 28.58 -4.24
C LEU A 558 14.66 27.75 -5.51
N GLN A 559 15.76 27.87 -6.27
CA GLN A 559 16.04 26.99 -7.41
C GLN A 559 16.12 25.51 -7.03
N ARG A 560 16.38 25.22 -5.75
CA ARG A 560 16.45 23.85 -5.19
C ARG A 560 15.16 23.43 -4.47
N VAL A 561 14.10 24.23 -4.56
CA VAL A 561 12.76 23.94 -4.03
C VAL A 561 11.82 23.61 -5.19
N ALA A 562 10.81 22.78 -4.93
CA ALA A 562 9.80 22.40 -5.92
C ALA A 562 9.18 23.64 -6.61
N ARG A 563 9.17 23.61 -7.95
CA ARG A 563 8.88 24.80 -8.79
C ARG A 563 7.62 25.58 -8.40
N PRO A 564 6.44 24.96 -8.14
CA PRO A 564 5.26 25.72 -7.76
C PRO A 564 5.47 26.53 -6.47
N ARG A 565 6.09 25.91 -5.46
CA ARG A 565 6.38 26.54 -4.17
C ARG A 565 7.48 27.59 -4.26
N ALA A 566 8.51 27.31 -5.05
CA ALA A 566 9.58 28.27 -5.34
C ALA A 566 9.02 29.53 -6.00
N GLN A 567 8.11 29.37 -6.98
CA GLN A 567 7.53 30.49 -7.72
C GLN A 567 6.60 31.35 -6.85
N GLU A 568 5.71 30.72 -6.07
CA GLU A 568 4.87 31.41 -5.08
C GLU A 568 5.73 32.25 -4.11
N THR A 569 6.81 31.64 -3.60
CA THR A 569 7.71 32.29 -2.66
C THR A 569 8.47 33.45 -3.31
N LEU A 570 8.96 33.29 -4.54
CA LEU A 570 9.69 34.34 -5.27
C LEU A 570 8.80 35.54 -5.58
N GLN A 571 7.56 35.31 -5.99
CA GLN A 571 6.58 36.39 -6.23
C GLN A 571 6.27 37.16 -4.94
N GLU A 572 6.17 36.47 -3.81
CA GLU A 572 5.95 37.12 -2.51
C GLU A 572 7.19 37.93 -2.07
N VAL A 573 8.41 37.46 -2.36
CA VAL A 573 9.63 38.26 -2.15
C VAL A 573 9.63 39.51 -3.04
N HIS A 574 9.27 39.38 -4.31
CA HIS A 574 9.15 40.52 -5.22
C HIS A 574 8.15 41.55 -4.68
N ARG A 575 6.97 41.09 -4.30
CA ARG A 575 5.93 41.92 -3.68
C ARG A 575 6.43 42.57 -2.40
N PHE A 576 7.11 41.83 -1.52
CA PHE A 576 7.68 42.37 -0.28
C PHE A 576 8.67 43.51 -0.55
N VAL A 577 9.59 43.34 -1.50
CA VAL A 577 10.60 44.36 -1.82
C VAL A 577 9.94 45.65 -2.32
N VAL A 578 9.01 45.53 -3.28
CA VAL A 578 8.27 46.68 -3.83
C VAL A 578 7.41 47.36 -2.75
N ARG A 579 6.72 46.56 -1.93
CA ARG A 579 5.86 47.04 -0.84
C ARG A 579 6.66 47.81 0.21
N GLU A 580 7.78 47.28 0.69
CA GLU A 580 8.62 47.96 1.69
C GLU A 580 9.28 49.22 1.11
N TYR A 581 9.72 49.18 -0.16
CA TYR A 581 10.21 50.37 -0.85
C TYR A 581 9.16 51.49 -0.84
N LEU A 582 7.96 51.19 -1.33
CA LEU A 582 6.86 52.15 -1.40
C LEU A 582 6.42 52.60 0.01
N ALA A 583 6.36 51.69 0.99
CA ALA A 583 6.01 52.05 2.36
C ALA A 583 6.99 53.07 2.97
N ARG A 584 8.28 53.01 2.61
CA ARG A 584 9.28 54.00 3.01
C ARG A 584 9.14 55.29 2.21
N ALA A 585 8.95 55.19 0.90
CA ALA A 585 8.76 56.34 0.03
C ALA A 585 7.54 57.19 0.42
N LEU A 586 6.43 56.54 0.77
CA LEU A 586 5.19 57.20 1.20
C LEU A 586 5.22 57.72 2.65
N ARG A 587 6.31 57.46 3.38
CA ARG A 587 6.56 57.98 4.73
C ARG A 587 7.93 58.67 4.78
N PRO A 588 8.13 59.72 3.95
CA PRO A 588 9.43 60.34 3.79
C PRO A 588 9.88 61.00 5.10
N ARG A 589 11.13 60.73 5.50
CA ARG A 589 11.77 61.40 6.65
C ARG A 589 12.23 62.81 6.29
N GLU A 590 12.61 62.99 5.04
CA GLU A 590 13.14 64.24 4.50
C GLU A 590 12.28 64.70 3.31
N ARG A 591 12.27 66.02 3.06
CA ARG A 591 11.46 66.62 2.00
C ARG A 591 12.35 67.28 0.96
N PHE A 592 12.58 66.56 -0.14
CA PHE A 592 13.40 67.04 -1.25
C PHE A 592 12.76 68.23 -1.98
N ARG A 593 13.59 69.16 -2.47
CA ARG A 593 13.15 70.36 -3.20
C ARG A 593 14.00 70.59 -4.45
N GLY A 594 13.42 71.27 -5.44
CA GLY A 594 14.15 71.70 -6.64
C GLY A 594 14.87 70.53 -7.32
N MET A 595 16.20 70.65 -7.43
CA MET A 595 17.06 69.63 -8.03
C MET A 595 17.10 68.31 -7.24
N GLU A 596 17.05 68.34 -5.90
CA GLU A 596 17.02 67.12 -5.08
C GLU A 596 15.77 66.29 -5.36
N ARG A 597 14.63 66.92 -5.63
CA ARG A 597 13.39 66.22 -6.00
C ARG A 597 13.54 65.53 -7.36
N MET A 598 14.15 66.21 -8.33
CA MET A 598 14.39 65.64 -9.67
C MET A 598 15.37 64.47 -9.58
N HIS A 599 16.46 64.61 -8.83
CA HIS A 599 17.39 63.51 -8.57
C HIS A 599 16.71 62.35 -7.84
N GLY A 600 15.84 62.63 -6.85
CA GLY A 600 15.06 61.60 -6.18
C GLY A 600 14.12 60.83 -7.10
N SER A 601 13.46 61.52 -8.04
CA SER A 601 12.64 60.87 -9.07
C SER A 601 13.49 59.99 -10.00
N GLN A 602 14.61 60.50 -10.51
CA GLN A 602 15.53 59.74 -11.35
C GLN A 602 16.09 58.52 -10.62
N LYS A 603 16.52 58.69 -9.37
CA LYS A 603 17.03 57.60 -8.52
C LYS A 603 15.94 56.56 -8.27
N MET A 604 14.71 56.98 -8.00
CA MET A 604 13.57 56.07 -7.81
C MET A 604 13.26 55.27 -9.08
N SER A 605 13.33 55.88 -10.27
CA SER A 605 13.20 55.17 -11.55
C SER A 605 14.34 54.18 -11.81
N LEU A 606 15.59 54.55 -11.51
CA LEU A 606 16.72 53.64 -11.63
C LEU A 606 16.61 52.45 -10.68
N ASP A 607 16.20 52.71 -9.43
CA ASP A 607 15.96 51.65 -8.44
C ASP A 607 14.81 50.73 -8.90
N ALA A 608 13.72 51.30 -9.44
CA ALA A 608 12.59 50.53 -9.98
C ALA A 608 13.02 49.60 -11.12
N GLN A 609 13.79 50.12 -12.08
CA GLN A 609 14.30 49.34 -13.21
C GLN A 609 15.23 48.23 -12.71
N ALA A 610 16.17 48.53 -11.81
CA ALA A 610 17.09 47.53 -11.28
C ALA A 610 16.38 46.42 -10.49
N ILE A 611 15.36 46.75 -9.71
CA ILE A 611 14.52 45.77 -9.01
C ILE A 611 13.78 44.89 -10.03
N SER A 612 13.12 45.50 -11.02
CA SER A 612 12.38 44.80 -12.08
C SER A 612 13.28 43.85 -12.87
N ASP A 613 14.44 44.34 -13.34
CA ASP A 613 15.41 43.55 -14.12
C ASP A 613 15.93 42.35 -13.32
N THR A 614 16.20 42.56 -12.02
CA THR A 614 16.67 41.49 -11.15
C THR A 614 15.60 40.41 -10.97
N PHE A 615 14.36 40.78 -10.62
CA PHE A 615 13.29 39.80 -10.45
C PHE A 615 12.89 39.12 -11.75
N GLN A 616 12.95 39.82 -12.89
CA GLN A 616 12.77 39.22 -14.21
C GLN A 616 13.88 38.21 -14.51
N GLY A 617 15.15 38.55 -14.22
CA GLY A 617 16.29 37.64 -14.38
C GLY A 617 16.22 36.41 -13.47
N LEU A 618 15.59 36.55 -12.29
CA LEU A 618 15.32 35.44 -11.37
C LEU A 618 14.08 34.61 -11.76
N GLY A 619 13.29 35.05 -12.75
CA GLY A 619 12.12 34.31 -13.25
C GLY A 619 10.79 34.59 -12.53
N SER A 620 10.68 35.71 -11.79
CA SER A 620 9.42 36.12 -11.18
C SER A 620 8.35 36.41 -12.25
N GLU A 621 7.19 35.79 -12.14
CA GLU A 621 6.03 36.06 -13.03
C GLU A 621 5.16 37.24 -12.55
N ALA A 622 5.49 37.87 -11.41
CA ALA A 622 4.76 39.01 -10.86
C ALA A 622 5.10 40.34 -11.55
N THR A 623 5.03 40.40 -12.88
CA THR A 623 5.38 41.58 -13.70
C THR A 623 4.46 42.79 -13.46
N TRP A 624 3.29 42.57 -12.88
CA TRP A 624 2.38 43.65 -12.49
C TRP A 624 2.96 44.56 -11.39
N LEU A 625 4.01 44.13 -10.68
CA LEU A 625 4.70 44.92 -9.66
C LEU A 625 5.71 45.92 -10.24
N ASP A 626 6.23 45.67 -11.45
CA ASP A 626 7.36 46.39 -12.06
C ASP A 626 7.10 47.90 -12.18
N GLN A 627 5.84 48.28 -12.45
CA GLN A 627 5.44 49.67 -12.66
C GLN A 627 5.13 50.44 -11.37
N ALA A 628 5.02 49.77 -10.22
CA ALA A 628 4.47 50.40 -9.02
C ALA A 628 5.34 51.55 -8.48
N ILE A 629 6.65 51.30 -8.41
CA ILE A 629 7.64 52.31 -8.00
C ILE A 629 7.79 53.38 -9.09
N GLN A 630 7.80 52.97 -10.35
CA GLN A 630 7.96 53.86 -11.50
C GLN A 630 6.83 54.89 -11.60
N CYS A 631 5.57 54.49 -11.42
CA CYS A 631 4.44 55.42 -11.40
C CYS A 631 4.57 56.50 -10.30
N VAL A 632 5.11 56.14 -9.13
CA VAL A 632 5.35 57.12 -8.05
C VAL A 632 6.54 58.03 -8.39
N ALA A 633 7.58 57.50 -9.03
CA ALA A 633 8.73 58.26 -9.51
C ALA A 633 8.32 59.33 -10.55
N GLU A 634 7.42 58.99 -11.46
CA GLU A 634 6.88 59.90 -12.48
C GLU A 634 6.11 61.06 -11.86
N ILE A 635 5.23 60.77 -10.89
CA ILE A 635 4.49 61.81 -10.15
C ILE A 635 5.45 62.71 -9.36
N LEU A 636 6.50 62.13 -8.77
CA LEU A 636 7.52 62.87 -8.03
C LEU A 636 8.34 63.79 -8.95
N GLY A 637 8.69 63.34 -10.15
CA GLY A 637 9.51 64.03 -11.13
C GLY A 637 8.78 65.05 -11.99
N GLU A 638 7.46 64.94 -12.13
CA GLU A 638 6.69 65.72 -13.09
C GLU A 638 6.87 67.25 -12.92
N THR A 639 7.32 67.88 -14.00
CA THR A 639 7.60 69.31 -14.09
C THR A 639 6.33 70.08 -14.41
N TYR A 640 5.51 69.57 -15.33
CA TYR A 640 4.25 70.17 -15.73
C TYR A 640 3.15 69.77 -14.76
N LYS A 641 2.70 70.74 -13.96
CA LYS A 641 1.79 70.44 -12.85
C LYS A 641 0.44 69.90 -13.30
N ASP A 642 0.03 70.10 -14.55
CA ASP A 642 -1.24 69.62 -15.11
C ASP A 642 -1.16 68.12 -15.48
N ASP A 643 0.02 67.61 -15.82
CA ASP A 643 0.22 66.21 -16.23
C ASP A 643 0.22 65.22 -15.05
N ILE A 644 0.37 65.70 -13.81
CA ILE A 644 0.23 64.87 -12.60
C ILE A 644 -1.12 64.16 -12.55
N GLN A 645 -2.17 64.79 -13.09
CA GLN A 645 -3.48 64.17 -13.15
C GLN A 645 -3.43 62.86 -13.96
N ARG A 646 -2.73 62.84 -15.09
CA ARG A 646 -2.63 61.67 -15.97
C ARG A 646 -1.83 60.55 -15.29
N HIS A 647 -0.74 60.89 -14.62
CA HIS A 647 0.06 59.92 -13.86
C HIS A 647 -0.71 59.29 -12.69
N LEU A 648 -1.53 60.09 -11.99
CA LEU A 648 -2.43 59.57 -10.94
C LEU A 648 -3.51 58.66 -11.51
N GLU A 649 -4.08 58.99 -12.67
CA GLU A 649 -5.04 58.12 -13.37
C GLU A 649 -4.42 56.78 -13.75
N THR A 650 -3.20 56.79 -14.30
CA THR A 650 -2.46 55.57 -14.64
C THR A 650 -2.22 54.72 -13.39
N LEU A 651 -1.75 55.32 -12.29
CA LEU A 651 -1.51 54.61 -11.04
C LEU A 651 -2.78 53.95 -10.48
N ILE A 652 -3.91 54.67 -10.45
CA ILE A 652 -5.18 54.14 -9.91
C ILE A 652 -5.74 53.01 -10.79
N ARG A 653 -5.58 53.11 -12.12
CA ARG A 653 -6.01 52.05 -13.04
C ARG A 653 -5.15 50.80 -12.92
N SER A 654 -3.84 50.96 -12.74
CA SER A 654 -2.91 49.83 -12.60
C SER A 654 -3.00 49.15 -11.24
N TYR A 655 -3.35 49.89 -10.18
CA TYR A 655 -3.43 49.39 -8.80
C TYR A 655 -4.76 49.80 -8.14
N PRO A 656 -5.83 49.00 -8.31
CA PRO A 656 -7.17 49.36 -7.84
C PRO A 656 -7.33 49.31 -6.32
N ASP A 657 -6.39 48.70 -5.59
CA ASP A 657 -6.35 48.63 -4.13
C ASP A 657 -5.76 49.88 -3.47
N ILE A 658 -5.38 50.89 -4.27
CA ILE A 658 -4.92 52.19 -3.78
C ILE A 658 -6.05 52.97 -3.09
N ARG A 659 -5.75 53.57 -1.94
CA ARG A 659 -6.70 54.34 -1.13
C ARG A 659 -6.37 55.83 -1.18
N ARG A 660 -7.35 56.65 -0.80
CA ARG A 660 -7.21 58.11 -0.68
C ARG A 660 -5.98 58.53 0.14
N ASP A 661 -5.69 57.81 1.22
CA ASP A 661 -4.53 58.11 2.09
C ASP A 661 -3.19 57.90 1.37
N HIS A 662 -3.11 56.92 0.46
CA HIS A 662 -1.91 56.68 -0.33
C HIS A 662 -1.71 57.81 -1.35
N ILE A 663 -2.77 58.26 -2.03
CA ILE A 663 -2.75 59.41 -2.94
C ILE A 663 -2.29 60.68 -2.20
N LEU A 664 -2.80 60.91 -0.99
CA LEU A 664 -2.38 62.02 -0.14
C LEU A 664 -0.88 61.97 0.18
N ALA A 665 -0.34 60.80 0.54
CA ALA A 665 1.08 60.64 0.78
C ALA A 665 1.94 60.87 -0.46
N ILE A 666 1.52 60.38 -1.63
CA ILE A 666 2.22 60.63 -2.91
C ILE A 666 2.24 62.13 -3.22
N LEU A 667 1.09 62.81 -3.11
CA LEU A 667 1.00 64.26 -3.34
C LEU A 667 1.83 65.07 -2.35
N ALA A 668 1.98 64.59 -1.11
CA ALA A 668 2.82 65.23 -0.11
C ALA A 668 4.31 65.24 -0.49
N LEU A 669 4.79 64.25 -1.27
CA LEU A 669 6.14 64.25 -1.82
C LEU A 669 6.37 65.43 -2.78
N ARG A 670 5.34 65.82 -3.53
CA ARG A 670 5.41 66.88 -4.55
C ARG A 670 5.24 68.29 -3.99
N ARG A 671 4.71 68.43 -2.76
CA ARG A 671 4.52 69.71 -2.05
C ARG A 671 3.77 70.76 -2.88
N LEU A 672 2.65 70.37 -3.45
CA LEU A 672 1.74 71.31 -4.10
C LEU A 672 1.01 72.17 -3.09
N GLY A 673 0.62 73.38 -3.51
CA GLY A 673 -0.26 74.24 -2.70
C GLY A 673 -1.62 73.58 -2.46
N ARG A 674 -2.21 73.86 -1.30
CA ARG A 674 -3.49 73.28 -0.82
C ARG A 674 -4.60 73.17 -1.87
N ARG A 675 -4.87 74.25 -2.60
CA ARG A 675 -5.95 74.29 -3.63
C ARG A 675 -5.75 73.25 -4.74
N ARG A 676 -4.50 73.06 -5.16
CA ARG A 676 -4.17 72.14 -6.25
C ARG A 676 -4.19 70.69 -5.81
N ASN A 677 -3.73 70.42 -4.58
CA ASN A 677 -3.91 69.09 -3.97
C ASN A 677 -5.40 68.75 -3.83
N GLN A 678 -6.23 69.70 -3.39
CA GLN A 678 -7.67 69.49 -3.30
C GLN A 678 -8.31 69.20 -4.67
N HIS A 679 -7.90 69.92 -5.73
CA HIS A 679 -8.36 69.65 -7.09
C HIS A 679 -7.99 68.23 -7.56
N LEU A 680 -6.72 67.83 -7.41
CA LEU A 680 -6.26 66.48 -7.79
C LEU A 680 -6.93 65.37 -6.97
N LEU A 681 -7.17 65.61 -5.68
CA LEU A 681 -7.91 64.68 -4.82
C LEU A 681 -9.39 64.57 -5.20
N GLN A 682 -10.02 65.67 -5.58
CA GLN A 682 -11.42 65.66 -6.02
C GLN A 682 -11.56 64.91 -7.34
N HIS A 683 -10.63 65.13 -8.28
CA HIS A 683 -10.59 64.41 -9.55
C HIS A 683 -10.39 62.90 -9.36
N THR A 684 -9.50 62.51 -8.44
CA THR A 684 -9.22 61.09 -8.17
C THR A 684 -10.31 60.39 -7.36
N GLN A 685 -11.22 61.10 -6.67
CA GLN A 685 -12.29 60.49 -5.86
C GLN A 685 -13.25 59.62 -6.67
N ASP A 686 -13.60 60.02 -7.89
CA ASP A 686 -14.55 59.27 -8.71
C ASP A 686 -13.89 58.01 -9.28
N LEU A 687 -12.60 58.09 -9.59
CA LEU A 687 -11.79 56.94 -10.02
C LEU A 687 -11.55 55.95 -8.88
N LEU A 688 -11.28 56.43 -7.66
CA LEU A 688 -11.13 55.57 -6.48
C LEU A 688 -12.45 54.87 -6.14
N ARG A 689 -13.60 55.55 -6.30
CA ARG A 689 -14.93 54.94 -6.10
C ARG A 689 -15.22 53.87 -7.17
N ALA A 690 -14.87 54.13 -8.42
CA ALA A 690 -15.00 53.15 -9.50
C ALA A 690 -14.08 51.93 -9.26
N ALA A 691 -12.81 52.15 -8.89
CA ALA A 691 -11.84 51.09 -8.60
C ALA A 691 -12.25 50.23 -7.38
N ALA A 692 -12.77 50.85 -6.32
CA ALA A 692 -13.29 50.13 -5.15
C ALA A 692 -14.52 49.27 -5.45
N GLY A 693 -15.37 49.69 -6.40
CA GLY A 693 -16.51 48.89 -6.88
C GLY A 693 -16.08 47.65 -7.69
N VAL A 694 -15.02 47.76 -8.48
CA VAL A 694 -14.45 46.65 -9.28
C VAL A 694 -13.70 45.64 -8.40
N ALA A 695 -13.01 46.10 -7.35
CA ALA A 695 -12.33 45.24 -6.38
C ALA A 695 -13.30 44.28 -5.63
N GLY A 696 -14.59 44.61 -5.54
CA GLY A 696 -15.62 43.77 -4.93
C GLY A 696 -16.23 42.71 -5.86
N ALA A 697 -16.05 42.80 -7.19
CA ALA A 697 -16.73 41.94 -8.17
C ALA A 697 -15.80 41.13 -9.08
N GLU A 698 -14.64 41.65 -9.50
CA GLU A 698 -13.82 41.01 -10.57
C GLU A 698 -12.30 41.21 -10.47
N ALA A 699 -11.73 41.77 -9.39
CA ALA A 699 -10.27 41.78 -9.26
C ALA A 699 -9.75 40.33 -9.05
N PRO A 700 -8.71 39.87 -9.79
CA PRO A 700 -8.09 38.58 -9.51
C PRO A 700 -7.63 38.59 -8.05
N ARG A 701 -8.13 37.63 -7.26
CA ARG A 701 -8.03 37.53 -5.78
C ARG A 701 -6.59 37.45 -5.20
N GLY A 702 -5.56 37.91 -5.92
CA GLY A 702 -4.16 37.85 -5.50
C GLY A 702 -3.31 39.12 -5.71
N HIS A 703 -3.80 40.15 -6.43
CA HIS A 703 -3.01 41.38 -6.69
C HIS A 703 -3.31 42.47 -5.66
N VAL A 704 -2.74 42.32 -4.47
CA VAL A 704 -2.84 43.31 -3.40
C VAL A 704 -1.45 43.90 -3.18
N LEU A 705 -1.30 45.22 -3.07
CA LEU A 705 -0.01 45.88 -2.85
C LEU A 705 -0.17 47.08 -1.92
N PHE A 706 -0.96 48.06 -2.34
CA PHE A 706 -1.21 49.27 -1.59
C PHE A 706 -2.10 49.05 -0.37
N GLU A 707 -2.99 48.06 -0.37
CA GLU A 707 -3.83 47.76 0.79
C GLU A 707 -3.01 47.43 2.05
N GLU A 708 -1.86 46.76 1.86
CA GLU A 708 -0.93 46.37 2.91
C GLU A 708 0.02 47.50 3.33
N ILE A 709 0.14 48.55 2.52
CA ILE A 709 0.94 49.72 2.85
C ILE A 709 0.13 50.62 3.77
N LYS A 710 0.45 50.57 5.07
CA LYS A 710 -0.12 51.51 6.03
C LYS A 710 0.47 52.90 5.75
N VAL A 711 -0.35 53.94 5.68
CA VAL A 711 0.10 55.34 5.62
C VAL A 711 -0.47 56.09 6.84
N PRO A 712 0.30 56.93 7.55
CA PRO A 712 -0.22 57.66 8.71
C PRO A 712 -1.29 58.67 8.31
N SER A 713 -2.47 58.59 8.93
CA SER A 713 -3.58 59.56 8.73
C SER A 713 -3.16 61.02 9.03
N ALA A 714 -2.13 61.21 9.85
CA ALA A 714 -1.54 62.51 10.18
C ALA A 714 -0.90 63.26 8.98
N MET A 715 -0.70 62.61 7.82
CA MET A 715 -0.30 63.28 6.59
C MET A 715 -1.36 64.29 6.09
N ALA A 716 -2.61 64.16 6.54
CA ALA A 716 -3.64 65.18 6.34
C ALA A 716 -3.28 66.53 7.00
N VAL A 717 -2.61 66.52 8.17
CA VAL A 717 -2.24 67.73 8.92
C VAL A 717 -1.09 68.49 8.24
N LEU A 718 -0.18 67.78 7.58
CA LEU A 718 0.96 68.38 6.88
C LEU A 718 0.56 69.06 5.55
N ILE A 719 -0.59 68.71 4.99
CA ILE A 719 -1.18 69.33 3.79
C ILE A 719 -2.09 70.51 4.16
N THR A 720 -2.65 70.54 5.38
CA THR A 720 -3.47 71.68 5.84
C THR A 720 -2.67 72.90 6.28
N CYS A 721 -1.35 72.77 6.51
CA CYS A 721 -0.49 73.86 6.99
C CYS A 721 0.37 74.55 5.91
N VAL A 722 0.27 74.17 4.62
CA VAL A 722 1.00 74.82 3.51
C VAL A 722 0.07 75.21 2.36
#